data_AF-A0A832EJ11-F1
#
_entry.id   AF-A0A832EJ11-F1
#
_cell.length_a   1.000
_cell.length_b   1.000
_cell.length_c   1.000
_cell.angle_alpha   90.00
_cell.angle_beta   90.00
_cell.angle_gamma   90.00
#
_symmetry.space_group_name_H-M   'P 1'
#
loop_
_entity.id
_entity.type
_entity.pdbx_description
1 polymer ?
#
loop_
_entity_poly.entity_id
_entity_poly.type
_entity_poly.pdbx_seq_one_letter_code
_entity_poly.pdbx_strand_id
1 'polypeptide(L)'
;MFPVTFDRQVLEGLPYPEDEDIVRVIVVLKTILEGRVVPHFRTRRGTDPRHSALVMDRTRIERLEDDQRVIAPLSLLFRREDQWVIAVHERLFDYLAFVLPTDSKGLVTEGTDEERRALAFAEFLLRHQMEHLLYPKTGETAVIEADVAFAVEKAEDDPTFYRLLVHILGDEMVGIKGADYLSLFDTAAKGSPTESVVYRMALRACSWLADLSEDLFAQVLIGLDADCRVQALGECWNRSRQTLLSLVERTAFLQKLFYGFDKIFEADPADAPKTLMAFRDRWGLWGLFHELGVPQEEVERKDDDALFGLFTTHCKMFLQKPGRIPKAPPPKPPEAPKPPVPVKSLKDRIEEAKTDPSYPPQVIEIIEKNKTLAVGHSGAKYSELIETLLAIPWKKLKPIKVTVRDFEEGLHRTHYGLDRPKEMVCDFFTNLIRRYRRFDPSRSEGWERTGSAFLFVGPPGVGKTSLAISIAQNLGIPYHKISLGGMRDESDLRGHGFTYEGSKPGAIVQGLIKMGCMNGMFILDEADKTEKFAIATLLEILDPEQNHLFHDKYTQTTVDIDLSNCHFILTANTLETVPPAVANRCEIVFLDRYSVEEKVAIARYHLIGRLRARYDIRESEIAFPPDEEEELLRHLVREYTYEAGVRDLERILRTLFFRIQRKELADGGPRPVWITRQKIKEYLNTPIRPWKISDEDRIGEILALGVNVELGVGSVIPIQATPIRFGAEVPLESPAGYMSLVHATGNIQKVMDESRKVAMTGILQCAEALQIDARHVSAPIHLHFMGGSTQKDGPSAGGAIALALASALSGKPIRRDVAMTGEIDTHGRITAVGGIAIKLEAAADAGCTTCIVPKQNLRGEDSIERLPQALKTELQILTYDEWAVPHTPFDYHRHILQVVAVDHVVQAAEVAFIEKDDLDGIAQCLLPDAQRVRSVLDPAGKHGGLGLTVLVIKDPAELPVEALKATALHIGLKLAVVCAAPCAEATRQRLERSLGSVPVLAMDPNREKLKDLLPSLAQPVESPEGTAGLAVVAPFFWLLQDGILEEASRGGLPFEKPRFLANNYCVQNAKIKGCKPILNAVMSYLAHAPESLLERSPFLDRVRGIWTVDLCFIPEKYRLDIRRAQALLDRALGAWLETLVPGTVLSAD
;
A
#
# COMPACT_ATOMS: atom_id res chain seq x y z
N MET A 1 -0.78 30.59 -17.91
CA MET A 1 0.14 29.42 -17.78
C MET A 1 -0.44 28.32 -18.63
N PHE A 2 0.26 27.76 -19.62
CA PHE A 2 -0.39 26.78 -20.50
C PHE A 2 -0.51 25.44 -19.76
N PRO A 3 -1.73 24.93 -19.50
CA PRO A 3 -1.97 23.78 -18.62
C PRO A 3 -1.73 22.44 -19.34
N VAL A 4 -0.54 22.30 -19.95
CA VAL A 4 -0.07 21.10 -20.62
C VAL A 4 1.31 20.76 -20.08
N THR A 5 1.54 19.47 -19.86
CA THR A 5 2.81 18.92 -19.34
C THR A 5 3.47 18.06 -20.41
N PHE A 6 4.62 17.47 -20.07
CA PHE A 6 5.39 16.64 -20.98
C PHE A 6 5.89 15.36 -20.30
N ASP A 7 6.16 14.35 -21.12
CA ASP A 7 6.91 13.19 -20.72
C ASP A 7 8.41 13.46 -20.83
N ARG A 8 9.05 13.56 -19.66
CA ARG A 8 10.49 13.81 -19.59
C ARG A 8 11.31 12.67 -20.15
N GLN A 9 10.85 11.43 -20.03
CA GLN A 9 11.62 10.29 -20.55
C GLN A 9 11.72 10.31 -22.07
N VAL A 10 10.67 10.80 -22.75
CA VAL A 10 10.62 10.92 -24.20
C VAL A 10 11.50 12.08 -24.69
N LEU A 11 11.43 13.24 -24.01
CA LEU A 11 12.17 14.44 -24.41
C LEU A 11 13.63 14.49 -23.91
N GLU A 12 14.02 13.66 -22.94
CA GLU A 12 15.42 13.54 -22.46
C GLU A 12 16.37 12.95 -23.51
N GLY A 13 15.85 12.26 -24.53
CA GLY A 13 16.64 11.68 -25.62
C GLY A 13 17.04 12.65 -26.73
N LEU A 14 16.57 13.90 -26.69
CA LEU A 14 16.85 14.92 -27.71
C LEU A 14 18.23 15.56 -27.50
N PRO A 15 18.95 15.90 -28.59
CA PRO A 15 20.23 16.60 -28.48
C PRO A 15 20.03 17.99 -27.87
N TYR A 16 20.99 18.44 -27.07
CA TYR A 16 20.96 19.78 -26.50
C TYR A 16 21.18 20.81 -27.62
N PRO A 17 20.31 21.83 -27.76
CA PRO A 17 20.45 22.84 -28.81
C PRO A 17 21.67 23.73 -28.55
N GLU A 18 22.37 24.14 -29.62
CA GLU A 18 23.42 25.16 -29.52
C GLU A 18 22.80 26.55 -29.33
N ASP A 19 23.60 27.54 -28.91
CA ASP A 19 23.12 28.92 -28.70
C ASP A 19 22.47 29.50 -29.99
N GLU A 20 22.98 29.12 -31.16
CA GLU A 20 22.42 29.50 -32.46
C GLU A 20 21.02 28.89 -32.69
N ASP A 21 20.79 27.65 -32.26
CA ASP A 21 19.50 26.98 -32.34
C ASP A 21 18.46 27.65 -31.43
N ILE A 22 18.85 28.03 -30.21
CA ILE A 22 17.97 28.72 -29.26
C ILE A 22 17.54 30.08 -29.84
N VAL A 23 18.49 30.86 -30.38
CA VAL A 23 18.19 32.14 -31.03
C VAL A 23 17.27 31.93 -32.24
N ARG A 24 17.51 30.90 -33.06
CA ARG A 24 16.63 30.56 -34.19
C ARG A 24 15.19 30.29 -33.73
N VAL A 25 14.99 29.41 -32.76
CA VAL A 25 13.64 29.06 -32.28
C VAL A 25 12.92 30.30 -31.73
N ILE A 26 13.62 31.17 -30.99
CA ILE A 26 13.05 32.44 -30.51
C ILE A 26 12.57 33.32 -31.68
N VAL A 27 13.37 33.45 -32.74
CA VAL A 27 12.99 34.20 -33.95
C VAL A 27 11.77 33.59 -34.63
N VAL A 28 11.71 32.25 -34.73
CA VAL A 28 10.56 31.56 -35.33
C VAL A 28 9.29 31.80 -34.50
N LEU A 29 9.36 31.64 -33.18
CA LEU A 29 8.22 31.89 -32.28
C LEU A 29 7.75 33.35 -32.35
N LYS A 30 8.66 34.32 -32.39
CA LYS A 30 8.31 35.74 -32.61
C LYS A 30 7.61 35.95 -33.96
N THR A 31 8.10 35.30 -35.01
CA THR A 31 7.50 35.40 -36.34
C THR A 31 6.07 34.83 -36.38
N ILE A 32 5.83 33.70 -35.69
CA ILE A 32 4.49 33.11 -35.53
C ILE A 32 3.58 34.08 -34.77
N LEU A 33 4.10 34.67 -33.68
CA LEU A 33 3.38 35.60 -32.84
C LEU A 33 2.92 36.83 -33.65
N GLU A 34 3.82 37.46 -34.40
CA GLU A 34 3.56 38.66 -35.21
C GLU A 34 2.73 38.36 -36.48
N GLY A 35 3.00 37.24 -37.14
CA GLY A 35 2.44 36.91 -38.44
C GLY A 35 1.10 36.16 -38.40
N ARG A 36 0.78 35.47 -37.31
CA ARG A 36 -0.43 34.64 -37.20
C ARG A 36 -1.27 34.92 -35.96
N VAL A 37 -0.64 34.92 -34.78
CA VAL A 37 -1.36 35.06 -33.51
C VAL A 37 -1.94 36.47 -33.35
N VAL A 38 -1.14 37.52 -33.49
CA VAL A 38 -1.61 38.91 -33.36
C VAL A 38 -2.67 39.27 -34.41
N PRO A 39 -2.52 38.91 -35.70
CA PRO A 39 -3.57 39.10 -36.71
C PRO A 39 -4.90 38.42 -36.36
N HIS A 40 -4.89 37.23 -35.75
CA HIS A 40 -6.12 36.56 -35.29
C HIS A 40 -6.86 37.43 -34.25
N PHE A 41 -6.15 37.97 -33.25
CA PHE A 41 -6.78 38.86 -32.25
C PHE A 41 -7.30 40.18 -32.83
N ARG A 42 -6.66 40.72 -33.88
CA ARG A 42 -7.13 41.93 -34.57
C ARG A 42 -8.38 41.68 -35.40
N THR A 43 -8.40 40.58 -36.15
CA THR A 43 -9.45 40.28 -37.14
C THR A 43 -10.67 39.59 -36.53
N ARG A 44 -10.46 38.59 -35.66
CA ARG A 44 -11.52 37.78 -35.06
C ARG A 44 -12.02 38.32 -33.72
N ARG A 45 -11.12 38.83 -32.88
CA ARG A 45 -11.47 39.40 -31.55
C ARG A 45 -11.64 40.93 -31.56
N GLY A 46 -11.36 41.60 -32.68
CA GLY A 46 -11.53 43.05 -32.81
C GLY A 46 -10.59 43.89 -31.94
N THR A 47 -9.44 43.34 -31.54
CA THR A 47 -8.48 44.01 -30.66
C THR A 47 -7.86 45.24 -31.33
N ASP A 48 -7.76 46.36 -30.62
CA ASP A 48 -7.13 47.58 -31.14
C ASP A 48 -5.67 47.29 -31.59
N PRO A 49 -5.32 47.57 -32.87
CA PRO A 49 -3.96 47.43 -33.37
C PRO A 49 -2.91 48.15 -32.52
N ARG A 50 -3.24 49.30 -31.91
CA ARG A 50 -2.34 50.04 -31.02
C ARG A 50 -2.08 49.31 -29.71
N HIS A 51 -3.12 48.70 -29.13
CA HIS A 51 -3.01 47.92 -27.91
C HIS A 51 -2.15 46.66 -28.14
N SER A 52 -2.45 45.90 -29.21
CA SER A 52 -1.66 44.71 -29.55
C SER A 52 -0.18 45.04 -29.85
N ALA A 53 0.10 46.17 -30.51
CA ALA A 53 1.47 46.62 -30.75
C ALA A 53 2.20 46.98 -29.44
N LEU A 54 1.55 47.67 -28.51
CA LEU A 54 2.14 48.05 -27.21
C LEU A 54 2.49 46.82 -26.36
N VAL A 55 1.60 45.83 -26.34
CA VAL A 55 1.81 44.57 -25.62
C VAL A 55 2.98 43.79 -26.24
N MET A 56 3.04 43.73 -27.57
CA MET A 56 4.13 43.09 -28.31
C MET A 56 5.50 43.72 -28.00
N ASP A 57 5.60 45.05 -27.97
CA ASP A 57 6.84 45.78 -27.67
C ASP A 57 7.40 45.45 -26.27
N ARG A 58 6.54 45.02 -25.36
CA ARG A 58 6.88 44.66 -23.98
C ARG A 58 6.96 43.16 -23.74
N THR A 59 6.80 42.34 -24.77
CA THR A 59 6.79 40.88 -24.64
C THR A 59 8.12 40.28 -25.10
N ARG A 60 8.70 39.42 -24.25
CA ARG A 60 9.91 38.65 -24.53
C ARG A 60 9.61 37.16 -24.42
N ILE A 61 10.23 36.37 -25.28
CA ILE A 61 10.20 34.90 -25.21
C ILE A 61 11.56 34.44 -24.71
N GLU A 62 11.58 33.58 -23.69
CA GLU A 62 12.80 33.04 -23.08
C GLU A 62 12.69 31.51 -22.92
N ARG A 63 13.85 30.83 -22.99
CA ARG A 63 13.97 29.42 -22.60
C ARG A 63 14.04 29.35 -21.07
N LEU A 64 13.18 28.54 -20.47
CA LEU A 64 13.08 28.34 -19.03
C LEU A 64 13.92 27.12 -18.64
N GLU A 65 15.05 27.38 -17.98
CA GLU A 65 15.91 26.34 -17.41
C GLU A 65 15.23 25.66 -16.22
N ASP A 66 15.26 24.33 -16.17
CA ASP A 66 14.72 23.52 -15.07
C ASP A 66 15.79 22.57 -14.50
N ASP A 67 16.86 23.16 -13.98
CA ASP A 67 18.02 22.44 -13.42
C ASP A 67 17.64 21.39 -12.36
N GLN A 68 16.60 21.68 -11.58
CA GLN A 68 16.13 20.81 -10.49
C GLN A 68 15.14 19.74 -10.97
N ARG A 69 14.73 19.77 -12.24
CA ARG A 69 13.71 18.90 -12.80
C ARG A 69 12.43 18.93 -11.95
N VAL A 70 11.87 20.11 -11.72
CA VAL A 70 10.64 20.30 -10.92
C VAL A 70 9.53 21.02 -11.67
N ILE A 71 9.83 21.71 -12.77
CA ILE A 71 8.86 22.49 -13.54
C ILE A 71 8.02 21.55 -14.43
N ALA A 72 6.78 21.31 -14.03
CA ALA A 72 5.83 20.50 -14.80
C ALA A 72 5.22 21.19 -16.05
N PRO A 73 4.83 22.48 -16.03
CA PRO A 73 4.16 23.10 -17.18
C PRO A 73 5.10 23.36 -18.35
N LEU A 74 4.55 23.30 -19.57
CA LEU A 74 5.28 23.59 -20.80
C LEU A 74 5.59 25.07 -21.02
N SER A 75 4.78 25.98 -20.46
CA SER A 75 5.09 27.41 -20.49
C SER A 75 4.50 28.18 -19.32
N LEU A 76 5.26 29.19 -18.89
CA LEU A 76 4.89 30.15 -17.85
C LEU A 76 4.84 31.56 -18.44
N LEU A 77 3.94 32.38 -17.91
CA LEU A 77 3.90 33.81 -18.18
C LEU A 77 4.07 34.54 -16.87
N PHE A 78 5.05 35.44 -16.82
CA PHE A 78 5.30 36.26 -15.65
C PHE A 78 5.89 37.61 -16.05
N ARG A 79 5.88 38.54 -15.09
CA ARG A 79 6.44 39.88 -15.28
C ARG A 79 7.79 39.98 -14.60
N ARG A 80 8.79 40.48 -15.33
CA ARG A 80 10.11 40.82 -14.81
C ARG A 80 10.38 42.28 -15.16
N GLU A 81 10.48 43.13 -14.14
CA GLU A 81 10.55 44.58 -14.30
C GLU A 81 9.35 45.14 -15.10
N ASP A 82 9.60 45.80 -16.24
CA ASP A 82 8.57 46.36 -17.14
C ASP A 82 8.30 45.51 -18.40
N GLN A 83 8.81 44.27 -18.43
CA GLN A 83 8.59 43.33 -19.53
C GLN A 83 7.79 42.10 -19.11
N TRP A 84 6.96 41.61 -20.03
CA TRP A 84 6.30 40.32 -19.94
C TRP A 84 7.20 39.25 -20.54
N VAL A 85 7.39 38.15 -19.80
CA VAL A 85 8.22 37.03 -20.22
C VAL A 85 7.33 35.82 -20.44
N ILE A 86 7.24 35.38 -21.70
CA ILE A 86 6.74 34.06 -22.08
C ILE A 86 7.91 33.09 -21.97
N ALA A 87 7.95 32.35 -20.87
CA ALA A 87 9.01 31.38 -20.60
C ALA A 87 8.55 30.01 -21.06
N VAL A 88 9.22 29.44 -22.06
CA VAL A 88 8.92 28.10 -22.60
C VAL A 88 9.92 27.12 -22.01
N HIS A 89 9.42 25.99 -21.51
CA HIS A 89 10.24 24.98 -20.84
C HIS A 89 11.38 24.49 -21.72
N GLU A 90 12.59 24.32 -21.16
CA GLU A 90 13.79 23.87 -21.86
C GLU A 90 13.56 22.67 -22.80
N ARG A 91 12.92 21.60 -22.33
CA ARG A 91 12.61 20.40 -23.13
C ARG A 91 11.70 20.62 -24.33
N LEU A 92 10.72 21.53 -24.21
CA LEU A 92 9.91 21.89 -25.35
C LEU A 92 10.73 22.74 -26.33
N PHE A 93 11.60 23.60 -25.82
CA PHE A 93 12.56 24.34 -26.62
C PHE A 93 13.50 23.40 -27.40
N ASP A 94 14.02 22.36 -26.76
CA ASP A 94 14.90 21.36 -27.37
C ASP A 94 14.17 20.60 -28.49
N TYR A 95 12.91 20.20 -28.25
CA TYR A 95 12.06 19.60 -29.27
C TYR A 95 11.82 20.54 -30.46
N LEU A 96 11.47 21.81 -30.20
CA LEU A 96 11.27 22.80 -31.25
C LEU A 96 12.56 23.09 -32.02
N ALA A 97 13.71 23.07 -31.34
CA ALA A 97 15.02 23.25 -31.97
C ALA A 97 15.37 22.07 -32.87
N PHE A 98 15.07 20.85 -32.44
CA PHE A 98 15.30 19.63 -33.20
C PHE A 98 14.40 19.52 -34.44
N VAL A 99 13.12 19.90 -34.32
CA VAL A 99 12.12 19.70 -35.39
C VAL A 99 12.07 20.88 -36.37
N LEU A 100 12.20 22.13 -35.92
CA LEU A 100 12.00 23.29 -36.80
C LEU A 100 13.23 23.52 -37.71
N PRO A 101 13.03 23.73 -39.03
CA PRO A 101 14.12 23.85 -39.99
C PRO A 101 14.93 25.15 -39.82
N THR A 102 16.14 25.15 -40.39
CA THR A 102 17.13 26.23 -40.22
C THR A 102 16.77 27.55 -40.91
N ASP A 103 15.91 27.53 -41.93
CA ASP A 103 15.61 28.69 -42.77
C ASP A 103 14.33 29.42 -42.30
N SER A 104 14.51 30.56 -41.61
CA SER A 104 13.42 31.31 -40.96
C SER A 104 12.46 32.03 -41.91
N LYS A 105 12.72 32.02 -43.22
CA LYS A 105 11.96 32.78 -44.23
C LYS A 105 10.80 32.00 -44.88
N GLY A 106 10.67 30.70 -44.61
CA GLY A 106 9.67 29.82 -45.21
C GLY A 106 8.54 29.39 -44.27
N LEU A 107 8.11 30.25 -43.34
CA LEU A 107 6.92 29.95 -42.56
C LEU A 107 5.71 29.94 -43.50
N VAL A 108 4.94 28.84 -43.48
CA VAL A 108 3.61 28.67 -44.09
C VAL A 108 3.59 28.12 -45.53
N THR A 109 3.93 26.84 -45.73
CA THR A 109 3.15 25.83 -46.52
C THR A 109 3.97 24.59 -46.90
N GLU A 110 5.30 24.69 -46.91
CA GLU A 110 6.20 23.58 -47.26
C GLU A 110 7.08 23.21 -46.07
N GLY A 111 7.12 21.91 -45.76
CA GLY A 111 7.80 21.35 -44.58
C GLY A 111 7.32 19.93 -44.30
N THR A 112 8.08 19.16 -43.52
CA THR A 112 7.69 17.80 -43.14
C THR A 112 6.38 17.80 -42.33
N ASP A 113 5.69 16.66 -42.25
CA ASP A 113 4.47 16.56 -41.44
C ASP A 113 4.75 16.84 -39.95
N GLU A 114 5.96 16.59 -39.48
CA GLU A 114 6.40 16.85 -38.11
C GLU A 114 6.63 18.35 -37.85
N GLU A 115 7.28 19.05 -38.78
CA GLU A 115 7.44 20.51 -38.74
C GLU A 115 6.09 21.23 -38.72
N ARG A 116 5.15 20.81 -39.56
CA ARG A 116 3.81 21.40 -39.63
C ARG A 116 3.01 21.15 -38.35
N ARG A 117 3.17 19.98 -37.72
CA ARG A 117 2.62 19.66 -36.40
C ARG A 117 3.20 20.54 -35.29
N ALA A 118 4.53 20.68 -35.25
CA ALA A 118 5.23 21.52 -34.27
C ALA A 118 4.84 23.01 -34.39
N LEU A 119 4.71 23.53 -35.61
CA LEU A 119 4.26 24.91 -35.86
C LEU A 119 2.81 25.14 -35.40
N ALA A 120 1.91 24.19 -35.64
CA ALA A 120 0.51 24.29 -35.18
C ALA A 120 0.42 24.32 -33.64
N PHE A 121 1.21 23.50 -32.96
CA PHE A 121 1.29 23.50 -31.51
C PHE A 121 1.90 24.79 -30.95
N ALA A 122 2.97 25.30 -31.56
CA ALA A 122 3.60 26.56 -31.17
C ALA A 122 2.62 27.75 -31.33
N GLU A 123 1.86 27.79 -32.42
CA GLU A 123 0.80 28.80 -32.63
C GLU A 123 -0.27 28.72 -31.54
N PHE A 124 -0.71 27.51 -31.18
CA PHE A 124 -1.71 27.30 -30.14
C PHE A 124 -1.21 27.74 -28.74
N LEU A 125 0.02 27.35 -28.36
CA LEU A 125 0.64 27.76 -27.10
C LEU A 125 0.81 29.28 -27.02
N LEU A 126 1.32 29.90 -28.09
CA LEU A 126 1.53 31.36 -28.13
C LEU A 126 0.20 32.13 -28.10
N ARG A 127 -0.86 31.60 -28.74
CA ARG A 127 -2.20 32.17 -28.67
C ARG A 127 -2.74 32.20 -27.23
N HIS A 128 -2.59 31.08 -26.51
CA HIS A 128 -2.98 31.01 -25.10
C HIS A 128 -2.29 32.09 -24.27
N GLN A 129 -0.96 32.24 -24.40
CA GLN A 129 -0.22 33.26 -23.63
C GLN A 129 -0.61 34.69 -24.05
N MET A 130 -0.87 34.92 -25.33
CA MET A 130 -1.28 36.23 -25.84
C MET A 130 -2.68 36.63 -25.35
N GLU A 131 -3.60 35.69 -25.12
CA GLU A 131 -4.91 35.98 -24.52
C GLU A 131 -4.76 36.61 -23.13
N HIS A 132 -3.87 36.09 -22.28
CA HIS A 132 -3.56 36.68 -20.97
C HIS A 132 -2.96 38.09 -21.09
N LEU A 133 -2.08 38.30 -22.07
CA LEU A 133 -1.39 39.57 -22.25
C LEU A 133 -2.29 40.68 -22.77
N LEU A 134 -3.19 40.37 -23.70
CA LEU A 134 -4.14 41.32 -24.26
C LEU A 134 -5.33 41.56 -23.32
N TYR A 135 -5.71 40.55 -22.54
CA TYR A 135 -6.86 40.61 -21.65
C TYR A 135 -6.48 40.19 -20.22
N PRO A 136 -5.70 41.01 -19.49
CA PRO A 136 -5.18 40.66 -18.16
C PRO A 136 -6.26 40.52 -17.07
N LYS A 137 -7.52 40.87 -17.38
CA LYS A 137 -8.66 40.68 -16.47
C LYS A 137 -9.39 39.36 -16.71
N THR A 138 -9.04 38.61 -17.75
CA THR A 138 -9.62 37.31 -18.07
C THR A 138 -8.97 36.26 -17.17
N GLY A 139 -9.79 35.52 -16.40
CA GLY A 139 -9.29 34.45 -15.52
C GLY A 139 -8.81 33.23 -16.30
N GLU A 140 -8.07 32.33 -15.64
CA GLU A 140 -7.44 31.17 -16.27
C GLU A 140 -8.46 30.24 -16.97
N THR A 141 -9.63 30.03 -16.36
CA THR A 141 -10.69 29.20 -16.96
C THR A 141 -11.22 29.78 -18.26
N ALA A 142 -11.42 31.10 -18.32
CA ALA A 142 -11.93 31.77 -19.51
C ALA A 142 -10.90 31.78 -20.65
N VAL A 143 -9.60 31.76 -20.34
CA VAL A 143 -8.54 31.60 -21.36
C VAL A 143 -8.56 30.18 -21.95
N ILE A 144 -8.70 29.15 -21.13
CA ILE A 144 -8.81 27.76 -21.61
C ILE A 144 -10.11 27.58 -22.43
N GLU A 145 -11.21 28.20 -22.03
CA GLU A 145 -12.46 28.20 -22.83
C GLU A 145 -12.25 28.89 -24.19
N ALA A 146 -11.49 29.99 -24.23
CA ALA A 146 -11.11 30.65 -25.47
C ALA A 146 -10.23 29.76 -26.37
N ASP A 147 -9.37 28.92 -25.78
CA ASP A 147 -8.57 27.94 -26.55
C ASP A 147 -9.45 26.86 -27.18
N VAL A 148 -10.46 26.37 -26.45
CA VAL A 148 -11.43 25.39 -26.97
C VAL A 148 -12.24 26.02 -28.10
N ALA A 149 -12.72 27.25 -27.92
CA ALA A 149 -13.44 27.97 -28.97
C ALA A 149 -12.58 28.17 -30.23
N PHE A 150 -11.29 28.52 -30.05
CA PHE A 150 -10.34 28.66 -31.15
C PHE A 150 -10.12 27.32 -31.89
N ALA A 151 -9.99 26.21 -31.18
CA ALA A 151 -9.82 24.90 -31.81
C ALA A 151 -11.07 24.48 -32.61
N VAL A 152 -12.27 24.74 -32.08
CA VAL A 152 -13.54 24.48 -32.79
C VAL A 152 -13.67 25.37 -34.03
N GLU A 153 -13.37 26.68 -33.93
CA GLU A 153 -13.34 27.59 -35.09
C GLU A 153 -12.37 27.08 -36.16
N LYS A 154 -11.17 26.65 -35.77
CA LYS A 154 -10.18 26.08 -36.69
C LYS A 154 -10.65 24.77 -37.33
N ALA A 155 -11.45 23.95 -36.65
CA ALA A 155 -12.00 22.74 -37.26
C ALA A 155 -12.92 23.07 -38.46
N GLU A 156 -13.58 24.23 -38.45
CA GLU A 156 -14.44 24.71 -39.53
C GLU A 156 -13.67 25.49 -40.61
N ASP A 157 -12.84 26.46 -40.20
CA ASP A 157 -12.16 27.39 -41.12
C ASP A 157 -10.85 26.86 -41.71
N ASP A 158 -10.10 26.04 -40.95
CA ASP A 158 -8.82 25.46 -41.35
C ASP A 158 -8.67 24.01 -40.81
N PRO A 159 -9.40 23.04 -41.41
CA PRO A 159 -9.41 21.66 -40.93
C PRO A 159 -8.02 20.99 -40.91
N THR A 160 -7.09 21.52 -41.72
CA THR A 160 -5.71 21.02 -41.78
C THR A 160 -4.95 21.41 -40.51
N PHE A 161 -5.04 22.68 -40.08
CA PHE A 161 -4.48 23.11 -38.80
C PHE A 161 -5.06 22.31 -37.64
N TYR A 162 -6.38 22.15 -37.59
CA TYR A 162 -7.04 21.41 -36.50
C TYR A 162 -6.56 19.96 -36.42
N ARG A 163 -6.46 19.26 -37.55
CA ARG A 163 -5.91 17.90 -37.60
C ARG A 163 -4.47 17.82 -37.11
N LEU A 164 -3.61 18.76 -37.51
CA LEU A 164 -2.21 18.80 -37.08
C LEU A 164 -2.10 19.02 -35.57
N LEU A 165 -2.91 19.92 -35.01
CA LEU A 165 -2.99 20.20 -33.59
C LEU A 165 -3.50 19.00 -32.77
N VAL A 166 -4.56 18.34 -33.22
CA VAL A 166 -5.09 17.13 -32.56
C VAL A 166 -4.05 16.00 -32.62
N HIS A 167 -3.36 15.84 -33.74
CA HIS A 167 -2.35 14.81 -33.88
C HIS A 167 -1.19 15.01 -32.91
N ILE A 168 -0.62 16.22 -32.81
CA ILE A 168 0.54 16.44 -31.91
C ILE A 168 0.15 16.39 -30.43
N LEU A 169 -1.07 16.79 -30.07
CA LEU A 169 -1.57 16.67 -28.70
C LEU A 169 -1.87 15.20 -28.31
N GLY A 170 -2.09 14.32 -29.28
CA GLY A 170 -2.39 12.90 -29.09
C GLY A 170 -1.24 11.94 -29.38
N ASP A 171 -0.11 12.46 -29.87
CA ASP A 171 1.07 11.67 -30.21
C ASP A 171 1.98 11.55 -28.98
N GLU A 172 1.81 10.46 -28.22
CA GLU A 172 2.58 10.21 -27.00
C GLU A 172 4.10 10.11 -27.28
N MET A 173 4.49 9.76 -28.52
CA MET A 173 5.90 9.66 -28.94
C MET A 173 6.59 11.01 -29.05
N VAL A 174 5.84 12.11 -29.12
CA VAL A 174 6.37 13.48 -29.12
C VAL A 174 6.66 13.95 -27.68
N GLY A 175 6.17 13.23 -26.67
CA GLY A 175 6.37 13.58 -25.27
C GLY A 175 5.54 14.77 -24.79
N ILE A 176 4.56 15.27 -25.56
CA ILE A 176 3.61 16.30 -25.11
C ILE A 176 2.34 15.61 -24.57
N LYS A 177 1.92 15.93 -23.34
CA LYS A 177 0.74 15.32 -22.69
C LYS A 177 -0.51 16.16 -22.91
N GLY A 178 -1.07 16.10 -24.12
CA GLY A 178 -2.22 16.93 -24.55
C GLY A 178 -3.62 16.35 -24.27
N ALA A 179 -3.73 15.22 -23.58
CA ALA A 179 -4.99 14.48 -23.41
C ALA A 179 -6.13 15.31 -22.78
N ASP A 180 -5.83 16.19 -21.83
CA ASP A 180 -6.83 17.05 -21.20
C ASP A 180 -7.47 18.01 -22.23
N TYR A 181 -6.68 18.62 -23.13
CA TYR A 181 -7.19 19.46 -24.22
C TYR A 181 -7.94 18.65 -25.29
N LEU A 182 -7.47 17.45 -25.64
CA LEU A 182 -8.19 16.57 -26.56
C LEU A 182 -9.57 16.20 -26.03
N SER A 183 -9.66 15.87 -24.75
CA SER A 183 -10.94 15.62 -24.09
C SER A 183 -11.86 16.84 -24.14
N LEU A 184 -11.32 18.05 -23.99
CA LEU A 184 -12.11 19.28 -24.08
C LEU A 184 -12.60 19.53 -25.50
N PHE A 185 -11.75 19.33 -26.52
CA PHE A 185 -12.14 19.47 -27.92
C PHE A 185 -13.23 18.47 -28.31
N ASP A 186 -13.11 17.21 -27.90
CA ASP A 186 -14.14 16.19 -28.12
C ASP A 186 -15.46 16.51 -27.42
N THR A 187 -15.40 17.06 -26.20
CA THR A 187 -16.58 17.44 -25.43
C THR A 187 -17.30 18.62 -26.08
N ALA A 188 -16.54 19.63 -26.53
CA ALA A 188 -17.06 20.79 -27.25
C ALA A 188 -17.66 20.39 -28.61
N ALA A 189 -17.01 19.49 -29.36
CA ALA A 189 -17.52 18.96 -30.61
C ALA A 189 -18.85 18.20 -30.44
N LYS A 190 -19.08 17.60 -29.27
CA LYS A 190 -20.34 16.93 -28.89
C LYS A 190 -21.41 17.88 -28.35
N GLY A 191 -21.15 19.19 -28.28
CA GLY A 191 -22.08 20.20 -27.76
C GLY A 191 -22.34 20.10 -26.25
N SER A 192 -21.45 19.45 -25.49
CA SER A 192 -21.57 19.31 -24.04
C SER A 192 -20.87 20.45 -23.29
N PRO A 193 -21.36 20.87 -22.11
CA PRO A 193 -20.76 21.97 -21.34
C PRO A 193 -19.36 21.61 -20.81
N THR A 194 -18.37 22.47 -21.08
CA THR A 194 -16.95 22.25 -20.73
C THR A 194 -16.50 22.94 -19.44
N GLU A 195 -17.28 23.90 -18.93
CA GLU A 195 -16.96 24.78 -17.80
C GLU A 195 -16.41 24.02 -16.58
N SER A 196 -17.10 22.96 -16.15
CA SER A 196 -16.70 22.16 -14.97
C SER A 196 -15.41 21.35 -15.19
N VAL A 197 -15.09 20.99 -16.43
CA VAL A 197 -13.86 20.28 -16.79
C VAL A 197 -12.70 21.27 -16.83
N VAL A 198 -12.92 22.42 -17.45
CA VAL A 198 -11.96 23.53 -17.52
C VAL A 198 -11.58 24.01 -16.12
N TYR A 199 -12.56 24.23 -15.23
CA TYR A 199 -12.31 24.63 -13.86
C TYR A 199 -11.41 23.64 -13.10
N ARG A 200 -11.68 22.34 -13.23
CA ARG A 200 -10.86 21.29 -12.59
C ARG A 200 -9.45 21.21 -13.18
N MET A 201 -9.32 21.42 -14.48
CA MET A 201 -8.05 21.45 -15.18
C MET A 201 -7.18 22.63 -14.72
N ALA A 202 -7.75 23.82 -14.63
CA ALA A 202 -7.07 25.01 -14.12
C ALA A 202 -6.59 24.81 -12.66
N LEU A 203 -7.47 24.36 -11.77
CA LEU A 203 -7.09 24.12 -10.36
C LEU A 203 -5.99 23.06 -10.20
N ARG A 204 -6.03 22.00 -11.02
CA ARG A 204 -4.99 20.96 -11.03
C ARG A 204 -3.65 21.55 -11.46
N ALA A 205 -3.65 22.36 -12.52
CA ALA A 205 -2.43 22.99 -13.03
C ALA A 205 -1.79 23.93 -11.99
N CYS A 206 -2.59 24.67 -11.21
CA CYS A 206 -2.09 25.54 -10.15
C CYS A 206 -1.34 24.79 -9.04
N SER A 207 -1.63 23.52 -8.79
CA SER A 207 -0.89 22.73 -7.80
C SER A 207 0.58 22.49 -8.19
N TRP A 208 0.89 22.50 -9.49
CA TRP A 208 2.25 22.35 -9.99
C TRP A 208 3.12 23.59 -9.70
N LEU A 209 2.50 24.75 -9.46
CA LEU A 209 3.24 25.98 -9.20
C LEU A 209 3.98 25.95 -7.87
N ALA A 210 3.52 25.16 -6.89
CA ALA A 210 4.18 25.03 -5.61
C ALA A 210 5.61 24.47 -5.73
N ASP A 211 5.92 23.78 -6.82
CA ASP A 211 7.24 23.20 -7.11
C ASP A 211 8.24 24.21 -7.69
N LEU A 212 7.78 25.38 -8.14
CA LEU A 212 8.67 26.43 -8.67
C LEU A 212 9.61 27.00 -7.60
N SER A 213 10.74 27.58 -8.01
CA SER A 213 11.59 28.36 -7.11
C SER A 213 10.81 29.51 -6.47
N GLU A 214 11.23 29.95 -5.28
CA GLU A 214 10.51 30.97 -4.50
C GLU A 214 10.26 32.26 -5.29
N ASP A 215 11.28 32.74 -6.03
CA ASP A 215 11.17 33.94 -6.86
C ASP A 215 10.27 33.75 -8.08
N LEU A 216 10.39 32.62 -8.78
CA LEU A 216 9.59 32.34 -9.97
C LEU A 216 8.12 32.08 -9.59
N PHE A 217 7.89 31.39 -8.49
CA PHE A 217 6.57 31.19 -7.89
C PHE A 217 5.89 32.54 -7.65
N ALA A 218 6.56 33.47 -6.95
CA ALA A 218 6.02 34.78 -6.68
C ALA A 218 5.71 35.59 -7.95
N GLN A 219 6.60 35.56 -8.95
CA GLN A 219 6.41 36.27 -10.22
C GLN A 219 5.21 35.75 -11.01
N VAL A 220 4.99 34.42 -11.03
CA VAL A 220 3.82 33.81 -11.69
C VAL A 220 2.54 34.05 -10.88
N LEU A 221 2.61 33.94 -9.56
CA LEU A 221 1.47 34.04 -8.63
C LEU A 221 0.72 35.38 -8.75
N ILE A 222 1.43 36.47 -9.02
CA ILE A 222 0.84 37.82 -9.19
C ILE A 222 -0.05 37.88 -10.44
N GLY A 223 0.28 37.13 -11.49
CA GLY A 223 -0.47 37.11 -12.76
C GLY A 223 -1.73 36.26 -12.75
N LEU A 224 -1.93 35.41 -11.73
CA LEU A 224 -3.08 34.51 -11.62
C LEU A 224 -4.33 35.24 -11.10
N ASP A 225 -5.50 34.73 -11.50
CA ASP A 225 -6.77 35.09 -10.88
C ASP A 225 -6.85 34.64 -9.40
N ALA A 226 -7.79 35.21 -8.67
CA ALA A 226 -7.91 35.02 -7.22
C ALA A 226 -8.06 33.55 -6.81
N ASP A 227 -8.86 32.75 -7.53
CA ASP A 227 -9.11 31.35 -7.17
C ASP A 227 -7.87 30.48 -7.41
N CYS A 228 -7.19 30.69 -8.54
CA CYS A 228 -5.95 30.01 -8.89
C CYS A 228 -4.80 30.38 -7.94
N ARG A 229 -4.69 31.66 -7.58
CA ARG A 229 -3.70 32.19 -6.61
C ARG A 229 -3.87 31.54 -5.24
N VAL A 230 -5.11 31.51 -4.76
CA VAL A 230 -5.50 30.89 -3.49
C VAL A 230 -5.17 29.40 -3.50
N GLN A 231 -5.46 28.68 -4.60
CA GLN A 231 -5.11 27.26 -4.76
C GLN A 231 -3.60 27.00 -4.73
N ALA A 232 -2.80 27.80 -5.43
CA ALA A 232 -1.34 27.66 -5.46
C ALA A 232 -0.72 27.87 -4.06
N LEU A 233 -1.20 28.89 -3.32
CA LEU A 233 -0.82 29.11 -1.92
C LEU A 233 -1.27 27.95 -1.02
N GLY A 234 -2.50 27.45 -1.20
CA GLY A 234 -3.04 26.32 -0.44
C GLY A 234 -2.21 25.05 -0.58
N GLU A 235 -1.63 24.80 -1.75
CA GLU A 235 -0.75 23.66 -1.96
C GLU A 235 0.57 23.79 -1.18
N CYS A 236 1.20 24.97 -1.17
CA CYS A 236 2.35 25.26 -0.31
C CYS A 236 2.01 25.05 1.19
N TRP A 237 0.82 25.48 1.61
CA TRP A 237 0.32 25.26 2.97
C TRP A 237 0.17 23.77 3.30
N ASN A 238 -0.47 22.99 2.41
CA ASN A 238 -0.64 21.56 2.60
C ASN A 238 0.70 20.84 2.71
N ARG A 239 1.64 21.12 1.80
CA ARG A 239 2.99 20.49 1.79
C ARG A 239 3.80 20.86 3.03
N SER A 240 3.68 22.07 3.56
CA SER A 240 4.34 22.43 4.83
C SER A 240 3.87 21.57 6.03
N ARG A 241 2.72 20.91 5.92
CA ARG A 241 2.12 20.07 6.96
C ARG A 241 2.19 18.56 6.68
N GLN A 242 2.71 18.15 5.53
CA GLN A 242 2.84 16.74 5.18
C GLN A 242 3.94 16.06 6.01
N THR A 243 3.57 15.03 6.77
CA THR A 243 4.50 14.29 7.65
C THR A 243 5.53 13.44 6.90
N LEU A 244 5.30 13.20 5.60
CA LEU A 244 6.21 12.46 4.71
C LEU A 244 7.41 13.30 4.28
N LEU A 245 7.27 14.64 4.26
CA LEU A 245 8.36 15.55 3.92
C LEU A 245 9.24 15.82 5.15
N SER A 246 10.53 16.02 4.91
CA SER A 246 11.48 16.38 5.96
C SER A 246 11.12 17.73 6.59
N LEU A 247 11.58 17.98 7.81
CA LEU A 247 11.35 19.26 8.47
C LEU A 247 11.88 20.44 7.64
N VAL A 248 13.00 20.26 6.94
CA VAL A 248 13.62 21.29 6.08
C VAL A 248 12.72 21.64 4.90
N GLU A 249 12.20 20.63 4.18
CA GLU A 249 11.29 20.84 3.04
C GLU A 249 9.98 21.48 3.49
N ARG A 250 9.43 21.01 4.62
CA ARG A 250 8.21 21.58 5.19
C ARG A 250 8.38 23.06 5.55
N THR A 251 9.50 23.43 6.14
CA THR A 251 9.84 24.82 6.44
C THR A 251 10.03 25.65 5.17
N ALA A 252 10.65 25.09 4.12
CA ALA A 252 10.82 25.78 2.84
C ALA A 252 9.47 26.08 2.16
N PHE A 253 8.52 25.15 2.16
CA PHE A 253 7.17 25.40 1.64
C PHE A 253 6.40 26.45 2.47
N LEU A 254 6.60 26.46 3.79
CA LEU A 254 6.01 27.49 4.66
C LEU A 254 6.60 28.87 4.40
N GLN A 255 7.91 28.97 4.18
CA GLN A 255 8.57 30.22 3.79
C GLN A 255 8.06 30.72 2.44
N LYS A 256 8.00 29.83 1.42
CA LYS A 256 7.47 30.15 0.10
C LYS A 256 6.02 30.66 0.14
N LEU A 257 5.19 30.06 1.00
CA LEU A 257 3.81 30.52 1.24
C LEU A 257 3.78 31.99 1.71
N PHE A 258 4.54 32.32 2.75
CA PHE A 258 4.58 33.67 3.31
C PHE A 258 5.22 34.68 2.37
N TYR A 259 6.28 34.28 1.66
CA TYR A 259 6.89 35.11 0.61
C TYR A 259 5.89 35.42 -0.51
N GLY A 260 5.10 34.43 -0.95
CA GLY A 260 4.02 34.65 -1.92
C GLY A 260 3.00 35.68 -1.44
N PHE A 261 2.54 35.58 -0.20
CA PHE A 261 1.65 36.58 0.39
C PHE A 261 2.27 37.99 0.44
N ASP A 262 3.53 38.12 0.87
CA ASP A 262 4.23 39.40 0.92
C ASP A 262 4.33 40.05 -0.47
N LYS A 263 4.61 39.25 -1.50
CA LYS A 263 4.67 39.73 -2.89
C LYS A 263 3.30 40.16 -3.43
N ILE A 264 2.23 39.48 -3.04
CA ILE A 264 0.86 39.93 -3.35
C ILE A 264 0.56 41.27 -2.66
N PHE A 265 1.02 41.47 -1.42
CA PHE A 265 0.83 42.74 -0.69
C PHE A 265 1.52 43.91 -1.37
N GLU A 266 2.71 43.69 -1.94
CA GLU A 266 3.45 44.70 -2.68
C GLU A 266 2.82 44.99 -4.05
N ALA A 267 2.34 43.97 -4.75
CA ALA A 267 1.87 44.09 -6.13
C ALA A 267 0.46 44.64 -6.27
N ASP A 268 -0.50 44.17 -5.46
CA ASP A 268 -1.90 44.62 -5.50
C ASP A 268 -2.50 44.76 -4.09
N PRO A 269 -2.28 45.91 -3.43
CA PRO A 269 -2.76 46.13 -2.06
C PRO A 269 -4.29 46.19 -1.96
N ALA A 270 -5.01 46.39 -3.07
CA ALA A 270 -6.49 46.42 -3.07
C ALA A 270 -7.10 45.02 -3.14
N ASP A 271 -6.44 44.07 -3.82
CA ASP A 271 -6.89 42.69 -3.98
C ASP A 271 -6.33 41.72 -2.91
N ALA A 272 -5.22 42.10 -2.28
CA ALA A 272 -4.57 41.29 -1.26
C ALA A 272 -5.47 40.89 -0.06
N PRO A 273 -6.31 41.77 0.52
CA PRO A 273 -7.21 41.38 1.60
C PRO A 273 -8.19 40.28 1.16
N LYS A 274 -8.71 40.38 -0.06
CA LYS A 274 -9.63 39.38 -0.62
C LYS A 274 -8.96 38.03 -0.81
N THR A 275 -7.70 38.02 -1.27
CA THR A 275 -6.92 36.79 -1.40
C THR A 275 -6.72 36.10 -0.04
N LEU A 276 -6.40 36.87 1.01
CA LEU A 276 -6.25 36.32 2.37
C LEU A 276 -7.57 35.75 2.92
N MET A 277 -8.68 36.44 2.70
CA MET A 277 -10.00 35.96 3.15
C MET A 277 -10.48 34.75 2.35
N ALA A 278 -10.24 34.70 1.04
CA ALA A 278 -10.52 33.51 0.24
C ALA A 278 -9.67 32.30 0.69
N PHE A 279 -8.41 32.53 1.07
CA PHE A 279 -7.55 31.51 1.67
C PHE A 279 -8.09 31.04 3.04
N ARG A 280 -8.54 31.98 3.88
CA ARG A 280 -9.21 31.68 5.16
C ARG A 280 -10.37 30.72 4.98
N ASP A 281 -11.25 31.04 4.04
CA ASP A 281 -12.51 30.33 3.88
C ASP A 281 -12.27 28.89 3.39
N ARG A 282 -11.14 28.63 2.72
CA ARG A 282 -10.75 27.29 2.23
C ARG A 282 -9.91 26.46 3.22
N TRP A 283 -8.92 27.06 3.91
CA TRP A 283 -7.96 26.30 4.75
C TRP A 283 -7.90 26.72 6.23
N GLY A 284 -8.65 27.76 6.61
CA GLY A 284 -8.69 28.30 7.97
C GLY A 284 -7.55 29.27 8.29
N LEU A 285 -7.87 30.33 9.04
CA LEU A 285 -6.90 31.37 9.40
C LEU A 285 -5.97 30.97 10.55
N TRP A 286 -6.49 30.24 11.55
CA TRP A 286 -5.81 30.06 12.82
C TRP A 286 -4.45 29.34 12.67
N GLY A 287 -4.41 28.29 11.85
CA GLY A 287 -3.16 27.58 11.59
C GLY A 287 -2.08 28.50 11.04
N LEU A 288 -2.47 29.43 10.15
CA LEU A 288 -1.55 30.36 9.51
C LEU A 288 -0.96 31.38 10.50
N PHE A 289 -1.80 31.93 11.38
CA PHE A 289 -1.37 32.86 12.45
C PHE A 289 -0.53 32.18 13.54
N HIS A 290 -0.85 30.92 13.87
CA HIS A 290 -0.06 30.13 14.80
C HIS A 290 1.38 29.93 14.29
N GLU A 291 1.57 29.64 13.00
CA GLU A 291 2.91 29.53 12.40
C GLU A 291 3.68 30.86 12.41
N LEU A 292 2.97 31.99 12.37
CA LEU A 292 3.55 33.33 12.53
C LEU A 292 3.82 33.72 13.99
N GLY A 293 3.48 32.86 14.95
CA GLY A 293 3.68 33.08 16.38
C GLY A 293 2.72 34.09 16.99
N VAL A 294 1.53 34.26 16.40
CA VAL A 294 0.49 35.18 16.91
C VAL A 294 -0.43 34.44 17.89
N PRO A 295 -0.62 34.93 19.13
CA PRO A 295 -1.54 34.33 20.09
C PRO A 295 -2.99 34.33 19.61
N GLN A 296 -3.76 33.31 20.02
CA GLN A 296 -5.17 33.15 19.60
C GLN A 296 -6.05 34.33 20.00
N GLU A 297 -5.81 34.86 21.18
CA GLU A 297 -6.53 36.00 21.75
C GLU A 297 -6.37 37.29 20.93
N GLU A 298 -5.26 37.42 20.19
CA GLU A 298 -5.01 38.58 19.31
C GLU A 298 -5.70 38.45 17.95
N VAL A 299 -6.02 37.23 17.53
CA VAL A 299 -6.74 36.94 16.28
C VAL A 299 -8.26 36.98 16.51
N GLU A 300 -8.71 36.52 17.67
CA GLU A 300 -10.12 36.53 18.05
C GLU A 300 -10.64 37.96 18.23
N ARG A 301 -11.85 38.23 17.68
CA ARG A 301 -12.58 39.52 17.81
C ARG A 301 -12.05 40.69 16.97
N LYS A 302 -11.17 40.46 16.00
CA LYS A 302 -10.79 41.44 14.97
C LYS A 302 -11.70 41.35 13.74
N ASP A 303 -11.95 42.47 13.08
CA ASP A 303 -12.58 42.52 11.76
C ASP A 303 -11.57 42.16 10.66
N ASP A 304 -12.06 41.95 9.43
CA ASP A 304 -11.25 41.50 8.30
C ASP A 304 -10.08 42.45 7.99
N ASP A 305 -10.29 43.77 8.15
CA ASP A 305 -9.26 44.80 7.95
C ASP A 305 -8.17 44.72 9.04
N ALA A 306 -8.55 44.57 10.31
CA ALA A 306 -7.59 44.41 11.40
C ALA A 306 -6.84 43.07 11.35
N LEU A 307 -7.48 42.00 10.85
CA LEU A 307 -6.83 40.71 10.60
C LEU A 307 -5.80 40.80 9.48
N PHE A 308 -6.14 41.47 8.38
CA PHE A 308 -5.21 41.69 7.27
C PHE A 308 -3.99 42.51 7.71
N GLY A 309 -4.19 43.59 8.47
CA GLY A 309 -3.10 44.40 9.01
C GLY A 309 -2.18 43.62 9.96
N LEU A 310 -2.76 42.76 10.81
CA LEU A 310 -2.01 41.89 11.72
C LEU A 310 -1.20 40.84 10.94
N PHE A 311 -1.83 40.18 9.97
CA PHE A 311 -1.18 39.19 9.12
C PHE A 311 0.00 39.78 8.36
N THR A 312 -0.19 40.93 7.71
CA THR A 312 0.84 41.63 6.94
C THR A 312 2.06 41.96 7.81
N THR A 313 1.82 42.44 9.03
CA THR A 313 2.89 42.80 9.98
C THR A 313 3.70 41.57 10.38
N HIS A 314 3.04 40.49 10.81
CA HIS A 314 3.74 39.29 11.27
C HIS A 314 4.37 38.49 10.12
N CYS A 315 3.78 38.50 8.93
CA CYS A 315 4.37 37.91 7.73
C CYS A 315 5.73 38.57 7.42
N LYS A 316 5.80 39.90 7.40
CA LYS A 316 7.06 40.64 7.21
C LYS A 316 8.09 40.35 8.31
N MET A 317 7.65 40.27 9.57
CA MET A 317 8.54 39.90 10.68
C MET A 317 9.10 38.47 10.55
N PHE A 318 8.30 37.53 10.05
CA PHE A 318 8.72 36.15 9.83
C PHE A 318 9.81 36.08 8.75
N LEU A 319 9.61 36.78 7.63
CA LEU A 319 10.55 36.82 6.51
C LEU A 319 11.84 37.60 6.84
N GLN A 320 11.80 38.57 7.77
CA GLN A 320 12.96 39.36 8.18
C GLN A 320 13.89 38.67 9.20
N LYS A 321 13.52 37.52 9.78
CA LYS A 321 14.40 36.79 10.70
C LYS A 321 15.49 36.07 9.91
N PRO A 322 16.78 36.47 9.97
CA PRO A 322 17.85 35.66 9.38
C PRO A 322 17.87 34.30 10.07
N GLY A 323 17.86 33.23 9.27
CA GLY A 323 17.83 31.84 9.71
C GLY A 323 18.95 31.49 10.68
N ARG A 324 18.74 31.71 11.98
CA ARG A 324 19.42 30.98 13.04
C ARG A 324 18.66 29.69 13.28
N ILE A 325 19.06 28.65 12.56
CA ILE A 325 18.84 27.29 13.03
C ILE A 325 19.79 27.10 14.23
N PRO A 326 19.31 26.84 15.45
CA PRO A 326 20.18 26.39 16.54
C PRO A 326 20.78 25.05 16.14
N LYS A 327 22.12 24.96 16.09
CA LYS A 327 22.81 23.68 16.00
C LYS A 327 22.32 22.78 17.14
N ALA A 328 21.88 21.58 16.82
CA ALA A 328 21.59 20.54 17.81
C ALA A 328 22.81 20.36 18.73
N PRO A 329 22.62 20.13 20.04
CA PRO A 329 23.75 19.81 20.93
C PRO A 329 24.42 18.52 20.43
N PRO A 330 25.77 18.47 20.38
CA PRO A 330 26.47 17.28 19.93
C PRO A 330 26.16 16.09 20.85
N PRO A 331 26.07 14.86 20.31
CA PRO A 331 25.93 13.67 21.14
C PRO A 331 27.10 13.56 22.12
N LYS A 332 26.83 13.01 23.32
CA LYS A 332 27.86 12.72 24.33
C LYS A 332 29.03 11.97 23.66
N PRO A 333 30.29 12.40 23.88
CA PRO A 333 31.44 11.75 23.28
C PRO A 333 31.54 10.29 23.76
N PRO A 334 31.87 9.34 22.87
CA PRO A 334 32.36 8.03 23.29
C PRO A 334 33.63 8.21 24.13
N GLU A 335 33.90 7.24 25.02
CA GLU A 335 35.07 7.23 25.91
C GLU A 335 36.34 7.71 25.19
N ALA A 336 37.09 8.55 25.90
CA ALA A 336 38.23 9.27 25.38
C ALA A 336 39.15 8.35 24.55
N PRO A 337 39.32 8.62 23.24
CA PRO A 337 40.38 8.01 22.47
C PRO A 337 41.71 8.34 23.15
N LYS A 338 42.62 7.36 23.18
CA LYS A 338 44.04 7.60 23.53
C LYS A 338 44.53 8.84 22.76
N PRO A 339 45.35 9.70 23.39
CA PRO A 339 45.75 10.98 22.82
C PRO A 339 46.24 10.81 21.38
N PRO A 340 45.82 11.70 20.45
CA PRO A 340 46.15 11.57 19.04
C PRO A 340 47.66 11.61 18.88
N VAL A 341 48.17 10.61 18.17
CA VAL A 341 49.52 10.64 17.58
C VAL A 341 49.61 11.93 16.77
N PRO A 342 50.68 12.75 16.89
CA PRO A 342 50.82 13.98 16.14
C PRO A 342 50.55 13.73 14.65
N VAL A 343 49.57 14.42 14.09
CA VAL A 343 49.20 14.30 12.68
C VAL A 343 50.39 14.80 11.88
N LYS A 344 51.11 13.86 11.27
CA LYS A 344 52.20 14.12 10.34
C LYS A 344 51.71 15.12 9.29
N SER A 345 52.55 16.08 8.91
CA SER A 345 52.14 17.09 7.93
C SER A 345 51.77 16.41 6.61
N LEU A 346 50.95 17.05 5.77
CA LEU A 346 50.58 16.49 4.46
C LEU A 346 51.82 16.16 3.60
N LYS A 347 52.92 16.92 3.77
CA LYS A 347 54.22 16.62 3.16
C LYS A 347 54.82 15.32 3.66
N ASP A 348 54.81 15.08 4.98
CA ASP A 348 55.36 13.86 5.58
C ASP A 348 54.57 12.61 5.15
N ARG A 349 53.24 12.72 5.03
CA ARG A 349 52.37 11.63 4.55
C ARG A 349 52.59 11.29 3.08
N ILE A 350 52.90 12.29 2.24
CA ILE A 350 53.25 12.06 0.83
C ILE A 350 54.59 11.33 0.71
N GLU A 351 55.60 11.73 1.48
CA GLU A 351 56.91 11.05 1.47
C GLU A 351 56.80 9.61 2.01
N GLU A 352 55.94 9.36 3.01
CA GLU A 352 55.66 8.01 3.50
C GLU A 352 54.98 7.14 2.44
N ALA A 353 53.95 7.66 1.77
CA ALA A 353 53.27 6.94 0.69
C ALA A 353 54.22 6.60 -0.47
N LYS A 354 55.22 7.45 -0.74
CA LYS A 354 56.25 7.23 -1.76
C LYS A 354 57.19 6.08 -1.43
N THR A 355 57.44 5.87 -0.14
CA THR A 355 58.26 4.74 0.35
C THR A 355 57.46 3.46 0.56
N ASP A 356 56.13 3.53 0.50
CA ASP A 356 55.23 2.40 0.74
C ASP A 356 54.86 1.69 -0.59
N PRO A 357 55.28 0.43 -0.79
CA PRO A 357 54.95 -0.34 -2.00
C PRO A 357 53.46 -0.70 -2.14
N SER A 358 52.63 -0.38 -1.14
CA SER A 358 51.19 -0.56 -1.23
C SER A 358 50.53 0.38 -2.23
N TYR A 359 51.08 1.59 -2.42
CA TYR A 359 50.54 2.61 -3.31
C TYR A 359 50.91 2.30 -4.77
N PRO A 360 49.93 2.32 -5.71
CA PRO A 360 50.23 2.16 -7.13
C PRO A 360 51.15 3.27 -7.65
N PRO A 361 52.10 2.97 -8.55
CA PRO A 361 53.02 3.98 -9.12
C PRO A 361 52.27 5.16 -9.78
N GLN A 362 51.15 4.87 -10.45
CA GLN A 362 50.28 5.86 -11.08
C GLN A 362 49.70 6.86 -10.07
N VAL A 363 49.32 6.40 -8.87
CA VAL A 363 48.78 7.25 -7.81
C VAL A 363 49.84 8.20 -7.26
N ILE A 364 51.07 7.71 -7.07
CA ILE A 364 52.21 8.53 -6.62
C ILE A 364 52.57 9.60 -7.67
N GLU A 365 52.54 9.25 -8.96
CA GLU A 365 52.77 10.20 -10.05
C GLU A 365 51.74 11.33 -10.06
N ILE A 366 50.46 11.02 -9.87
CA ILE A 366 49.38 12.01 -9.78
C ILE A 366 49.55 12.91 -8.56
N ILE A 367 49.92 12.35 -7.39
CA ILE A 367 50.18 13.14 -6.19
C ILE A 367 51.35 14.12 -6.42
N GLU A 368 52.47 13.68 -7.00
CA GLU A 368 53.63 14.53 -7.26
C GLU A 368 53.32 15.63 -8.29
N LYS A 369 52.61 15.30 -9.38
CA LYS A 369 52.20 16.28 -10.41
C LYS A 369 51.35 17.42 -9.83
N ASN A 370 50.52 17.13 -8.84
CA ASN A 370 49.58 18.10 -8.26
C ASN A 370 50.09 18.75 -6.96
N LYS A 371 51.25 18.33 -6.43
CA LYS A 371 51.87 18.85 -5.19
C LYS A 371 52.16 20.36 -5.24
N THR A 372 52.58 20.87 -6.41
CA THR A 372 52.87 22.30 -6.63
C THR A 372 51.60 23.12 -6.85
N LEU A 373 50.57 22.53 -7.49
CA LEU A 373 49.27 23.15 -7.75
C LEU A 373 48.43 23.33 -6.47
N ALA A 374 48.72 22.55 -5.42
CA ALA A 374 48.10 22.65 -4.11
C ALA A 374 48.39 23.97 -3.35
N VAL A 375 49.32 24.81 -3.82
CA VAL A 375 49.79 26.04 -3.12
C VAL A 375 49.15 27.34 -3.69
N GLY A 376 48.16 27.27 -4.60
CA GLY A 376 47.51 28.43 -5.25
C GLY A 376 46.03 28.68 -4.90
N HIS A 377 45.35 29.58 -5.62
CA HIS A 377 43.91 29.90 -5.42
C HIS A 377 42.97 28.68 -5.60
N SER A 378 43.32 27.73 -6.48
CA SER A 378 42.64 26.44 -6.63
C SER A 378 43.22 25.33 -5.73
N GLY A 379 44.16 25.67 -4.85
CA GLY A 379 44.99 24.73 -4.10
C GLY A 379 44.23 23.86 -3.10
N ALA A 380 43.10 24.35 -2.56
CA ALA A 380 42.23 23.58 -1.68
C ALA A 380 41.67 22.32 -2.38
N LYS A 381 41.28 22.44 -3.65
CA LYS A 381 40.72 21.35 -4.45
C LYS A 381 41.74 20.24 -4.75
N TYR A 382 42.96 20.64 -5.11
CA TYR A 382 44.07 19.70 -5.32
C TYR A 382 44.55 19.06 -4.02
N SER A 383 44.50 19.79 -2.90
CA SER A 383 44.79 19.24 -1.58
C SER A 383 43.77 18.16 -1.20
N GLU A 384 42.48 18.39 -1.44
CA GLU A 384 41.41 17.42 -1.17
C GLU A 384 41.53 16.15 -2.03
N LEU A 385 41.94 16.29 -3.30
CA LEU A 385 42.25 15.14 -4.16
C LEU A 385 43.41 14.31 -3.60
N ILE A 386 44.51 14.97 -3.22
CA ILE A 386 45.68 14.29 -2.64
C ILE A 386 45.29 13.61 -1.32
N GLU A 387 44.51 14.27 -0.47
CA GLU A 387 44.00 13.67 0.77
C GLU A 387 43.13 12.45 0.50
N THR A 388 42.27 12.50 -0.52
CA THR A 388 41.42 11.39 -0.93
C THR A 388 42.27 10.21 -1.41
N LEU A 389 43.25 10.43 -2.29
CA LEU A 389 44.14 9.38 -2.80
C LEU A 389 44.98 8.74 -1.68
N LEU A 390 45.43 9.53 -0.70
CA LEU A 390 46.15 9.04 0.47
C LEU A 390 45.26 8.26 1.45
N ALA A 391 43.96 8.55 1.48
CA ALA A 391 43.00 7.92 2.39
C ALA A 391 42.48 6.56 1.89
N ILE A 392 42.56 6.29 0.58
CA ILE A 392 42.20 4.99 0.01
C ILE A 392 43.15 3.91 0.58
N PRO A 393 42.63 2.79 1.11
CA PRO A 393 43.42 1.77 1.80
C PRO A 393 44.12 0.80 0.82
N TRP A 394 44.94 1.31 -0.09
CA TRP A 394 45.59 0.53 -1.15
C TRP A 394 46.24 -0.77 -0.67
N LYS A 395 45.92 -1.90 -1.34
CA LYS A 395 46.39 -3.26 -1.02
C LYS A 395 46.22 -3.72 0.44
N LYS A 396 45.45 -2.99 1.27
CA LYS A 396 45.26 -3.30 2.68
C LYS A 396 44.04 -4.20 2.87
N LEU A 397 44.29 -5.48 3.13
CA LEU A 397 43.25 -6.48 3.39
C LEU A 397 43.14 -6.78 4.89
N LYS A 398 41.91 -6.99 5.37
CA LYS A 398 41.64 -7.39 6.75
C LYS A 398 41.58 -8.92 6.85
N PRO A 399 42.32 -9.57 7.76
CA PRO A 399 42.28 -11.03 7.90
C PRO A 399 40.95 -11.49 8.51
N ILE A 400 40.35 -12.54 7.93
CA ILE A 400 39.17 -13.23 8.48
C ILE A 400 39.67 -14.39 9.34
N LYS A 401 39.48 -14.28 10.67
CA LYS A 401 39.99 -15.26 11.66
C LYS A 401 38.92 -16.20 12.24
N VAL A 402 37.66 -15.98 11.87
CA VAL A 402 36.50 -16.70 12.41
C VAL A 402 36.47 -18.14 11.90
N THR A 403 35.99 -19.10 12.70
CA THR A 403 35.81 -20.48 12.23
C THR A 403 34.45 -20.65 11.55
N VAL A 404 34.32 -21.66 10.69
CA VAL A 404 33.05 -21.96 10.00
C VAL A 404 31.92 -22.17 11.00
N ARG A 405 32.20 -22.90 12.08
CA ARG A 405 31.24 -23.18 13.15
C ARG A 405 30.82 -21.89 13.87
N ASP A 406 31.78 -21.04 14.24
CA ASP A 406 31.46 -19.77 14.93
C ASP A 406 30.66 -18.82 14.02
N PHE A 407 30.91 -18.85 12.70
CA PHE A 407 30.17 -18.07 11.73
C PHE A 407 28.71 -18.53 11.62
N GLU A 408 28.49 -19.84 11.50
CA GLU A 408 27.16 -20.46 11.45
C GLU A 408 26.36 -20.22 12.74
N GLU A 409 26.94 -20.55 13.91
CA GLU A 409 26.33 -20.28 15.22
C GLU A 409 26.04 -18.78 15.41
N GLY A 410 26.93 -17.92 14.90
CA GLY A 410 26.76 -16.47 14.89
C GLY A 410 25.54 -16.00 14.09
N LEU A 411 25.26 -16.61 12.93
CA LEU A 411 24.08 -16.31 12.11
C LEU A 411 22.78 -16.80 12.77
N HIS A 412 22.80 -17.97 13.40
CA HIS A 412 21.64 -18.49 14.16
C HIS A 412 21.33 -17.65 15.40
N ARG A 413 22.34 -17.04 16.02
CA ARG A 413 22.15 -16.18 17.18
C ARG A 413 21.53 -14.82 16.82
N THR A 414 21.82 -14.27 15.65
CA THR A 414 21.36 -12.92 15.26
C THR A 414 20.02 -12.93 14.55
N HIS A 415 19.65 -14.03 13.90
CA HIS A 415 18.42 -14.18 13.14
C HIS A 415 17.75 -15.52 13.48
N TYR A 416 16.43 -15.53 13.63
CA TYR A 416 15.63 -16.73 13.79
C TYR A 416 15.05 -17.18 12.43
N GLY A 417 14.90 -18.50 12.23
CA GLY A 417 14.45 -19.07 10.95
C GLY A 417 15.45 -18.82 9.82
N LEU A 418 14.96 -18.66 8.58
CA LEU A 418 15.79 -18.46 7.37
C LEU A 418 16.81 -19.60 7.16
N ASP A 419 16.43 -20.84 7.46
CA ASP A 419 17.37 -21.97 7.44
C ASP A 419 18.03 -22.14 6.06
N ARG A 420 17.23 -22.17 4.99
CA ARG A 420 17.73 -22.31 3.62
C ARG A 420 18.61 -21.13 3.17
N PRO A 421 18.22 -19.84 3.35
CA PRO A 421 19.13 -18.71 3.10
C PRO A 421 20.44 -18.78 3.88
N LYS A 422 20.39 -19.14 5.16
CA LYS A 422 21.58 -19.24 6.00
C LYS A 422 22.49 -20.37 5.54
N GLU A 423 21.93 -21.52 5.17
CA GLU A 423 22.69 -22.66 4.66
C GLU A 423 23.47 -22.27 3.39
N MET A 424 22.82 -21.62 2.41
CA MET A 424 23.49 -21.14 1.19
C MET A 424 24.61 -20.13 1.50
N VAL A 425 24.35 -19.18 2.40
CA VAL A 425 25.36 -18.20 2.85
C VAL A 425 26.51 -18.91 3.56
N CYS A 426 26.23 -19.86 4.44
CA CYS A 426 27.24 -20.66 5.15
C CYS A 426 28.10 -21.46 4.17
N ASP A 427 27.51 -22.13 3.19
CA ASP A 427 28.22 -22.91 2.18
C ASP A 427 29.21 -22.04 1.40
N PHE A 428 28.76 -20.87 0.95
CA PHE A 428 29.62 -19.93 0.25
C PHE A 428 30.77 -19.40 1.12
N PHE A 429 30.43 -18.81 2.27
CA PHE A 429 31.42 -18.16 3.13
C PHE A 429 32.34 -19.17 3.82
N THR A 430 31.97 -20.45 3.90
CA THR A 430 32.88 -21.53 4.33
C THR A 430 34.11 -21.61 3.44
N ASN A 431 33.94 -21.50 2.12
CA ASN A 431 35.07 -21.49 1.18
C ASN A 431 35.95 -20.26 1.41
N LEU A 432 35.34 -19.08 1.57
CA LEU A 432 36.06 -17.83 1.86
C LEU A 432 36.90 -17.94 3.15
N ILE A 433 36.28 -18.36 4.25
CA ILE A 433 36.94 -18.55 5.56
C ILE A 433 38.12 -19.51 5.44
N ARG A 434 37.96 -20.63 4.71
CA ARG A 434 39.04 -21.60 4.49
C ARG A 434 40.22 -21.03 3.71
N ARG A 435 39.97 -20.17 2.71
CA ARG A 435 41.04 -19.48 1.98
C ARG A 435 41.81 -18.55 2.91
N TYR A 436 41.11 -17.69 3.66
CA TYR A 436 41.71 -16.71 4.58
C TYR A 436 42.49 -17.33 5.76
N ARG A 437 42.30 -18.61 6.09
CA ARG A 437 43.17 -19.31 7.07
C ARG A 437 44.63 -19.41 6.64
N ARG A 438 44.90 -19.38 5.34
CA ARG A 438 46.26 -19.42 4.77
C ARG A 438 46.79 -18.02 4.44
N PHE A 439 45.99 -16.98 4.71
CA PHE A 439 46.34 -15.60 4.41
C PHE A 439 47.40 -15.09 5.38
N ASP A 440 48.50 -14.58 4.82
CA ASP A 440 49.53 -13.86 5.55
C ASP A 440 49.52 -12.39 5.08
N PRO A 441 49.20 -11.42 5.95
CA PRO A 441 49.22 -10.00 5.61
C PRO A 441 50.58 -9.50 5.10
N SER A 442 51.69 -10.19 5.43
CA SER A 442 53.04 -9.85 4.96
C SER A 442 53.34 -10.33 3.53
N ARG A 443 52.47 -11.16 2.95
CA ARG A 443 52.57 -11.72 1.58
C ARG A 443 51.27 -11.51 0.81
N SER A 444 50.75 -10.28 0.84
CA SER A 444 49.53 -9.92 0.10
C SER A 444 49.73 -9.84 -1.42
N GLU A 445 50.98 -9.78 -1.90
CA GLU A 445 51.30 -9.81 -3.33
C GLU A 445 50.95 -11.18 -3.93
N GLY A 446 49.97 -11.18 -4.85
CA GLY A 446 49.48 -12.40 -5.51
C GLY A 446 48.32 -13.11 -4.79
N TRP A 447 47.65 -12.46 -3.83
CA TRP A 447 46.43 -13.00 -3.24
C TRP A 447 45.34 -13.20 -4.30
N GLU A 448 44.72 -14.40 -4.32
CA GLU A 448 43.65 -14.74 -5.27
C GLU A 448 42.41 -13.87 -5.06
N ARG A 449 41.69 -13.55 -6.15
CA ARG A 449 40.44 -12.78 -6.08
C ARG A 449 39.41 -13.52 -5.22
N THR A 450 38.90 -12.84 -4.19
CA THR A 450 37.94 -13.41 -3.23
C THR A 450 36.58 -12.73 -3.20
N GLY A 451 36.37 -11.70 -4.03
CA GLY A 451 35.12 -10.95 -4.11
C GLY A 451 33.93 -11.82 -4.52
N SER A 452 32.74 -11.38 -4.11
CA SER A 452 31.49 -12.13 -4.29
C SER A 452 30.32 -11.18 -4.46
N ALA A 453 29.29 -11.58 -5.21
CA ALA A 453 28.08 -10.80 -5.39
C ALA A 453 26.84 -11.64 -5.08
N PHE A 454 26.02 -11.16 -4.14
CA PHE A 454 24.75 -11.77 -3.76
C PHE A 454 23.59 -10.85 -4.07
N LEU A 455 22.46 -11.42 -4.46
CA LEU A 455 21.18 -10.72 -4.57
C LEU A 455 20.17 -11.37 -3.62
N PHE A 456 19.87 -10.67 -2.53
CA PHE A 456 18.87 -11.07 -1.54
C PHE A 456 17.50 -10.55 -1.98
N VAL A 457 16.61 -11.46 -2.36
CA VAL A 457 15.26 -11.15 -2.85
C VAL A 457 14.24 -11.59 -1.83
N GLY A 458 13.25 -10.75 -1.52
CA GLY A 458 12.14 -11.15 -0.65
C GLY A 458 11.31 -9.96 -0.20
N PRO A 459 10.13 -10.17 0.40
CA PRO A 459 9.24 -9.07 0.77
C PRO A 459 9.85 -8.11 1.80
N PRO A 460 9.27 -6.90 1.99
CA PRO A 460 9.77 -5.96 2.99
C PRO A 460 9.66 -6.53 4.41
N GLY A 461 10.62 -6.22 5.27
CA GLY A 461 10.59 -6.60 6.69
C GLY A 461 11.05 -8.03 7.01
N VAL A 462 11.48 -8.83 6.02
CA VAL A 462 12.05 -10.19 6.25
C VAL A 462 13.50 -10.18 6.74
N GLY A 463 14.14 -9.02 6.88
CA GLY A 463 15.50 -8.93 7.42
C GLY A 463 16.63 -9.08 6.40
N LYS A 464 16.40 -8.78 5.11
CA LYS A 464 17.44 -8.80 4.05
C LYS A 464 18.70 -8.01 4.45
N THR A 465 18.52 -6.74 4.78
CA THR A 465 19.63 -5.85 5.18
C THR A 465 20.24 -6.26 6.52
N SER A 466 19.43 -6.75 7.47
CA SER A 466 19.95 -7.17 8.77
C SER A 466 20.78 -8.44 8.67
N LEU A 467 20.40 -9.37 7.79
CA LEU A 467 21.17 -10.58 7.49
C LEU A 467 22.51 -10.20 6.84
N ALA A 468 22.51 -9.31 5.86
CA ALA A 468 23.74 -8.80 5.23
C ALA A 468 24.71 -8.18 6.26
N ILE A 469 24.21 -7.33 7.15
CA ILE A 469 25.01 -6.74 8.24
C ILE A 469 25.54 -7.84 9.18
N SER A 470 24.72 -8.84 9.51
CA SER A 470 25.14 -9.95 10.37
C SER A 470 26.24 -10.79 9.74
N ILE A 471 26.23 -10.98 8.41
CA ILE A 471 27.30 -11.69 7.70
C ILE A 471 28.62 -10.93 7.88
N ALA A 472 28.66 -9.63 7.61
CA ALA A 472 29.87 -8.81 7.79
C ALA A 472 30.40 -8.86 9.23
N GLN A 473 29.50 -8.72 10.21
CA GLN A 473 29.85 -8.75 11.63
C GLN A 473 30.41 -10.11 12.07
N ASN A 474 29.77 -11.21 11.66
CA ASN A 474 30.23 -12.57 12.01
C ASN A 474 31.50 -12.97 11.23
N LEU A 475 31.79 -12.39 10.06
CA LEU A 475 33.09 -12.54 9.38
C LEU A 475 34.18 -11.66 10.00
N GLY A 476 33.80 -10.62 10.75
CA GLY A 476 34.73 -9.64 11.32
C GLY A 476 35.26 -8.62 10.31
N ILE A 477 34.60 -8.44 9.17
CA ILE A 477 34.95 -7.44 8.15
C ILE A 477 34.07 -6.19 8.28
N PRO A 478 34.57 -4.99 7.98
CA PRO A 478 33.74 -3.79 7.97
C PRO A 478 32.77 -3.81 6.79
N TYR A 479 31.67 -3.06 6.91
CA TYR A 479 30.69 -2.92 5.83
C TYR A 479 30.34 -1.45 5.58
N HIS A 480 29.90 -1.16 4.36
CA HIS A 480 29.36 0.13 3.96
C HIS A 480 28.00 -0.05 3.28
N LYS A 481 26.97 0.64 3.76
CA LYS A 481 25.62 0.58 3.19
C LYS A 481 25.40 1.74 2.22
N ILE A 482 24.92 1.43 1.03
CA ILE A 482 24.53 2.39 -0.03
C ILE A 482 23.07 2.07 -0.40
N SER A 483 22.24 3.10 -0.58
CA SER A 483 20.87 2.94 -1.10
C SER A 483 20.89 3.22 -2.60
N LEU A 484 20.50 2.25 -3.42
CA LEU A 484 20.38 2.40 -4.87
C LEU A 484 19.05 3.04 -5.27
N GLY A 485 18.03 2.91 -4.41
CA GLY A 485 16.73 3.55 -4.62
C GLY A 485 16.87 5.08 -4.72
N GLY A 486 16.45 5.63 -5.86
CA GLY A 486 16.52 7.06 -6.14
C GLY A 486 17.82 7.56 -6.76
N MET A 487 18.80 6.66 -7.04
CA MET A 487 19.99 7.01 -7.82
C MET A 487 19.62 7.14 -9.30
N ARG A 488 19.87 8.32 -9.89
CA ARG A 488 19.51 8.65 -11.28
C ARG A 488 20.71 8.74 -12.20
N ASP A 489 21.90 8.95 -11.64
CA ASP A 489 23.12 9.19 -12.40
C ASP A 489 24.24 8.24 -11.96
N GLU A 490 25.13 7.91 -12.89
CA GLU A 490 26.35 7.16 -12.65
C GLU A 490 27.29 7.88 -11.67
N SER A 491 27.23 9.21 -11.62
CA SER A 491 28.05 10.05 -10.74
C SER A 491 27.78 9.81 -9.24
N ASP A 492 26.62 9.25 -8.88
CA ASP A 492 26.30 8.89 -7.49
C ASP A 492 27.20 7.75 -6.97
N LEU A 493 27.52 6.79 -7.84
CA LEU A 493 28.40 5.65 -7.52
C LEU A 493 29.87 5.93 -7.86
N ARG A 494 30.16 6.60 -8.99
CA ARG A 494 31.52 6.90 -9.50
C ARG A 494 32.09 8.26 -9.13
N GLY A 495 31.29 9.12 -8.51
CA GLY A 495 31.69 10.50 -8.23
C GLY A 495 31.64 11.38 -9.48
N HIS A 496 32.01 12.65 -9.28
CA HIS A 496 32.02 13.64 -10.34
C HIS A 496 33.42 13.79 -10.91
N GLY A 497 33.53 14.19 -12.18
CA GLY A 497 34.83 14.53 -12.77
C GLY A 497 35.56 15.55 -11.90
N PHE A 498 36.85 15.33 -11.63
CA PHE A 498 37.64 16.22 -10.77
C PHE A 498 37.55 17.70 -11.21
N THR A 499 37.40 17.99 -12.51
CA THR A 499 37.30 19.34 -13.05
C THR A 499 36.07 20.12 -12.60
N TYR A 500 34.96 19.46 -12.22
CA TYR A 500 33.74 20.13 -11.76
C TYR A 500 33.93 20.82 -10.41
N GLU A 501 33.33 22.00 -10.24
CA GLU A 501 33.34 22.73 -8.97
C GLU A 501 32.47 22.00 -7.94
N GLY A 502 32.98 21.80 -6.71
CA GLY A 502 32.31 20.98 -5.69
C GLY A 502 32.35 19.46 -5.94
N SER A 503 33.20 18.99 -6.87
CA SER A 503 33.36 17.55 -7.17
C SER A 503 33.76 16.75 -5.93
N LYS A 504 33.19 15.54 -5.82
CA LYS A 504 33.44 14.60 -4.72
C LYS A 504 33.65 13.17 -5.26
N PRO A 505 34.40 12.34 -4.53
CA PRO A 505 34.53 10.92 -4.85
C PRO A 505 33.19 10.21 -4.73
N GLY A 506 33.00 9.16 -5.51
CA GLY A 506 31.78 8.36 -5.55
C GLY A 506 31.54 7.56 -4.28
N ALA A 507 30.31 7.06 -4.12
CA ALA A 507 29.93 6.29 -2.94
C ALA A 507 30.82 5.04 -2.70
N ILE A 508 31.34 4.43 -3.77
CA ILE A 508 32.25 3.28 -3.67
C ILE A 508 33.58 3.67 -3.00
N VAL A 509 34.25 4.72 -3.51
CA VAL A 509 35.53 5.21 -2.95
C VAL A 509 35.34 5.74 -1.53
N GLN A 510 34.26 6.48 -1.27
CA GLN A 510 33.92 6.91 0.08
C GLN A 510 33.71 5.73 1.03
N GLY A 511 33.10 4.64 0.54
CA GLY A 511 32.93 3.40 1.29
C GLY A 511 34.25 2.74 1.65
N LEU A 512 35.19 2.63 0.69
CA LEU A 512 36.53 2.09 0.94
C LEU A 512 37.29 2.90 1.99
N ILE A 513 37.25 4.23 1.90
CA ILE A 513 37.89 5.13 2.87
C ILE A 513 37.29 4.93 4.27
N LYS A 514 35.95 4.85 4.38
CA LYS A 514 35.27 4.62 5.67
C LYS A 514 35.55 3.24 6.26
N MET A 515 35.67 2.21 5.43
CA MET A 515 35.94 0.84 5.86
C MET A 515 37.42 0.61 6.20
N GLY A 516 38.33 1.33 5.55
CA GLY A 516 39.77 1.26 5.80
C GLY A 516 40.45 -0.04 5.33
N CYS A 517 39.78 -0.82 4.47
CA CYS A 517 40.33 -2.02 3.83
C CYS A 517 39.70 -2.28 2.45
N MET A 518 40.39 -3.05 1.60
CA MET A 518 39.98 -3.41 0.24
C MET A 518 39.15 -4.71 0.13
N ASN A 519 38.87 -5.38 1.25
CA ASN A 519 37.99 -6.55 1.33
C ASN A 519 36.78 -6.34 2.25
N GLY A 520 36.28 -5.10 2.28
CA GLY A 520 35.05 -4.76 2.99
C GLY A 520 33.81 -5.28 2.26
N MET A 521 32.66 -5.21 2.95
CA MET A 521 31.37 -5.60 2.39
C MET A 521 30.52 -4.38 2.03
N PHE A 522 30.13 -4.26 0.77
CA PHE A 522 29.16 -3.28 0.31
C PHE A 522 27.75 -3.88 0.38
N ILE A 523 26.84 -3.17 1.05
CA ILE A 523 25.41 -3.53 1.11
C ILE A 523 24.65 -2.52 0.26
N LEU A 524 24.14 -2.97 -0.88
CA LEU A 524 23.45 -2.14 -1.87
C LEU A 524 21.93 -2.39 -1.75
N ASP A 525 21.21 -1.46 -1.14
CA ASP A 525 19.79 -1.60 -0.83
C ASP A 525 18.90 -1.10 -1.97
N GLU A 526 17.72 -1.69 -2.14
CA GLU A 526 16.71 -1.34 -3.15
C GLU A 526 17.18 -1.44 -4.62
N ALA A 527 17.85 -2.55 -4.98
CA ALA A 527 18.33 -2.79 -6.34
C ALA A 527 17.20 -2.86 -7.39
N ASP A 528 15.99 -3.24 -6.97
CA ASP A 528 14.75 -3.23 -7.76
C ASP A 528 14.27 -1.85 -8.18
N LYS A 529 14.78 -0.78 -7.55
CA LYS A 529 14.41 0.61 -7.84
C LYS A 529 15.53 1.39 -8.54
N THR A 530 16.47 0.67 -9.16
CA THR A 530 17.64 1.27 -9.81
C THR A 530 17.29 1.69 -11.23
N GLU A 531 17.61 2.93 -11.60
CA GLU A 531 17.41 3.43 -12.97
C GLU A 531 18.50 2.93 -13.94
N LYS A 532 18.22 3.01 -15.26
CA LYS A 532 19.09 2.47 -16.33
C LYS A 532 20.54 2.92 -16.28
N PHE A 533 20.81 4.16 -15.87
CA PHE A 533 22.16 4.73 -15.85
C PHE A 533 23.05 4.17 -14.73
N ALA A 534 22.49 3.88 -13.56
CA ALA A 534 23.24 3.27 -12.46
C ALA A 534 23.54 1.77 -12.71
N ILE A 535 22.74 1.10 -13.54
CA ILE A 535 22.94 -0.32 -13.88
C ILE A 535 24.29 -0.55 -14.55
N ALA A 536 24.73 0.32 -15.47
CA ALA A 536 26.01 0.17 -16.15
C ALA A 536 27.20 0.12 -15.16
N THR A 537 27.18 0.99 -14.14
CA THR A 537 28.18 0.99 -13.08
C THR A 537 28.09 -0.25 -12.21
N LEU A 538 26.87 -0.70 -11.88
CA LEU A 538 26.66 -1.94 -11.14
C LEU A 538 27.23 -3.15 -11.88
N LEU A 539 27.07 -3.21 -13.20
CA LEU A 539 27.63 -4.31 -13.99
C LEU A 539 29.16 -4.33 -13.90
N GLU A 540 29.83 -3.19 -13.95
CA GLU A 540 31.30 -3.14 -13.86
C GLU A 540 31.83 -3.55 -12.48
N ILE A 541 31.20 -3.10 -11.38
CA ILE A 541 31.66 -3.44 -10.02
C ILE A 541 31.33 -4.89 -9.64
N LEU A 542 30.25 -5.46 -10.19
CA LEU A 542 29.83 -6.83 -9.90
C LEU A 542 30.52 -7.86 -10.79
N ASP A 543 31.05 -7.46 -11.94
CA ASP A 543 31.73 -8.36 -12.86
C ASP A 543 33.17 -8.68 -12.38
N PRO A 544 33.48 -9.94 -12.03
CA PRO A 544 34.83 -10.33 -11.58
C PRO A 544 35.93 -10.10 -12.64
N GLU A 545 35.56 -10.00 -13.92
CA GLU A 545 36.48 -9.71 -15.02
C GLU A 545 36.76 -8.22 -15.19
N GLN A 546 35.94 -7.32 -14.62
CA GLN A 546 36.10 -5.87 -14.79
C GLN A 546 36.37 -5.11 -13.49
N ASN A 547 35.91 -5.63 -12.35
CA ASN A 547 35.97 -4.91 -11.07
C ASN A 547 37.38 -4.56 -10.56
N HIS A 548 38.42 -5.20 -11.12
CA HIS A 548 39.82 -4.88 -10.83
C HIS A 548 40.31 -3.61 -11.55
N LEU A 549 39.57 -3.12 -12.53
CA LEU A 549 39.82 -1.91 -13.34
C LEU A 549 38.79 -0.81 -13.04
N PHE A 550 38.16 -0.81 -11.86
CA PHE A 550 37.13 0.17 -11.56
C PHE A 550 37.73 1.59 -11.50
N HIS A 551 37.09 2.52 -12.21
CA HIS A 551 37.50 3.92 -12.28
C HIS A 551 36.49 4.86 -11.61
N ASP A 552 36.98 5.68 -10.68
CA ASP A 552 36.22 6.77 -10.08
C ASP A 552 36.57 8.10 -10.79
N LYS A 553 35.53 8.84 -11.20
CA LYS A 553 35.66 10.07 -12.01
C LYS A 553 36.40 11.19 -11.26
N TYR A 554 36.36 11.18 -9.93
CA TYR A 554 37.04 12.15 -9.08
C TYR A 554 38.53 11.84 -8.94
N THR A 555 38.92 10.55 -8.89
CA THR A 555 40.32 10.14 -8.73
C THR A 555 41.22 10.33 -9.96
N GLN A 556 40.70 10.99 -11.01
CA GLN A 556 41.27 11.06 -12.37
C GLN A 556 41.25 9.68 -13.04
N THR A 557 40.75 9.59 -14.28
CA THR A 557 40.43 8.35 -15.02
C THR A 557 41.62 7.43 -15.33
N THR A 558 42.82 7.77 -14.85
CA THR A 558 44.05 7.01 -15.03
C THR A 558 44.42 6.12 -13.84
N VAL A 559 43.58 6.07 -12.80
CA VAL A 559 43.79 5.25 -11.61
C VAL A 559 42.84 4.06 -11.61
N ASP A 560 43.40 2.86 -11.50
CA ASP A 560 42.65 1.62 -11.34
C ASP A 560 42.45 1.33 -9.84
N ILE A 561 41.20 1.21 -9.41
CA ILE A 561 40.85 0.82 -8.04
C ILE A 561 40.40 -0.64 -8.05
N ASP A 562 41.22 -1.53 -7.50
CA ASP A 562 40.94 -2.96 -7.51
C ASP A 562 39.86 -3.36 -6.48
N LEU A 563 38.64 -3.62 -6.95
CA LEU A 563 37.51 -4.08 -6.12
C LEU A 563 37.39 -5.62 -6.07
N SER A 564 38.33 -6.38 -6.62
CA SER A 564 38.23 -7.84 -6.79
C SER A 564 38.17 -8.65 -5.48
N ASN A 565 38.46 -8.02 -4.33
CA ASN A 565 38.34 -8.62 -3.00
C ASN A 565 37.17 -8.07 -2.18
N CYS A 566 36.40 -7.12 -2.72
CA CYS A 566 35.20 -6.60 -2.08
C CYS A 566 34.03 -7.57 -2.22
N HIS A 567 33.19 -7.62 -1.19
CA HIS A 567 31.97 -8.44 -1.19
C HIS A 567 30.75 -7.53 -1.37
N PHE A 568 29.88 -7.84 -2.33
CA PHE A 568 28.67 -7.08 -2.62
C PHE A 568 27.43 -7.89 -2.25
N ILE A 569 26.56 -7.31 -1.42
CA ILE A 569 25.24 -7.87 -1.12
C ILE A 569 24.19 -6.84 -1.57
N LEU A 570 23.47 -7.17 -2.63
CA LEU A 570 22.34 -6.42 -3.13
C LEU A 570 21.07 -6.92 -2.45
N THR A 571 20.12 -6.02 -2.17
CA THR A 571 18.80 -6.41 -1.68
C THR A 571 17.70 -5.84 -2.57
N ALA A 572 16.72 -6.68 -2.93
CA ALA A 572 15.56 -6.31 -3.74
C ALA A 572 14.29 -6.87 -3.10
N ASN A 573 13.13 -6.29 -3.40
CA ASN A 573 11.86 -6.84 -2.93
C ASN A 573 11.38 -8.01 -3.80
N THR A 574 11.51 -7.86 -5.12
CA THR A 574 11.08 -8.84 -6.11
C THR A 574 12.18 -9.05 -7.14
N LEU A 575 12.32 -10.27 -7.68
CA LEU A 575 13.36 -10.56 -8.68
C LEU A 575 12.98 -9.99 -10.05
N GLU A 576 11.68 -9.97 -10.37
CA GLU A 576 11.14 -9.55 -11.67
C GLU A 576 11.50 -8.10 -12.04
N THR A 577 11.64 -7.26 -11.02
CA THR A 577 11.96 -5.83 -11.16
C THR A 577 13.46 -5.58 -11.24
N VAL A 578 14.29 -6.57 -10.90
CA VAL A 578 15.74 -6.46 -11.01
C VAL A 578 16.17 -6.73 -12.45
N PRO A 579 17.00 -5.86 -13.05
CA PRO A 579 17.52 -6.06 -14.39
C PRO A 579 18.21 -7.43 -14.53
N PRO A 580 17.87 -8.24 -15.57
CA PRO A 580 18.46 -9.56 -15.75
C PRO A 580 19.98 -9.56 -15.83
N ALA A 581 20.57 -8.49 -16.38
CA ALA A 581 22.01 -8.32 -16.48
C ALA A 581 22.73 -8.25 -15.13
N VAL A 582 22.05 -7.69 -14.10
CA VAL A 582 22.54 -7.62 -12.72
C VAL A 582 22.29 -8.95 -12.02
N ALA A 583 21.08 -9.50 -12.15
CA ALA A 583 20.71 -10.77 -11.53
C ALA A 583 21.64 -11.92 -11.96
N ASN A 584 22.00 -11.98 -13.25
CA ASN A 584 22.90 -13.01 -13.79
C ASN A 584 24.35 -12.94 -13.26
N ARG A 585 24.76 -11.82 -12.67
CA ARG A 585 26.09 -11.63 -12.08
C ARG A 585 26.11 -11.88 -10.57
N CYS A 586 24.95 -12.16 -9.98
CA CYS A 586 24.79 -12.37 -8.55
C CYS A 586 24.34 -13.80 -8.25
N GLU A 587 24.77 -14.33 -7.12
CA GLU A 587 24.14 -15.51 -6.52
C GLU A 587 22.82 -15.08 -5.86
N ILE A 588 21.70 -15.64 -6.33
CA ILE A 588 20.36 -15.24 -5.90
C ILE A 588 19.97 -16.04 -4.65
N VAL A 589 19.65 -15.32 -3.57
CA VAL A 589 19.17 -15.91 -2.31
C VAL A 589 17.77 -15.36 -2.03
N PHE A 590 16.77 -16.24 -2.04
CA PHE A 590 15.40 -15.89 -1.72
C PHE A 590 15.18 -15.93 -0.20
N LEU A 591 14.81 -14.80 0.40
CA LEU A 591 14.36 -14.69 1.77
C LEU A 591 12.84 -14.75 1.78
N ASP A 592 12.34 -15.90 2.20
CA ASP A 592 10.92 -16.14 2.30
C ASP A 592 10.27 -15.30 3.42
N ARG A 593 8.95 -15.24 3.37
CA ARG A 593 8.11 -14.71 4.45
C ARG A 593 8.26 -15.53 5.73
N TYR A 594 7.96 -14.90 6.86
CA TYR A 594 7.86 -15.60 8.14
C TYR A 594 6.46 -16.15 8.37
N SER A 595 6.37 -17.39 8.83
CA SER A 595 5.15 -17.95 9.42
C SER A 595 4.76 -17.20 10.70
N VAL A 596 3.51 -17.35 11.14
CA VAL A 596 3.08 -16.81 12.44
C VAL A 596 4.00 -17.23 13.58
N GLU A 597 4.41 -18.50 13.62
CA GLU A 597 5.27 -19.03 14.69
C GLU A 597 6.69 -18.46 14.63
N GLU A 598 7.26 -18.29 13.42
CA GLU A 598 8.54 -17.62 13.24
C GLU A 598 8.48 -16.15 13.67
N LYS A 599 7.40 -15.44 13.35
CA LYS A 599 7.22 -14.03 13.79
C LYS A 599 7.14 -13.92 15.31
N VAL A 600 6.44 -14.85 15.96
CA VAL A 600 6.37 -14.92 17.44
C VAL A 600 7.76 -15.14 18.03
N ALA A 601 8.52 -16.11 17.49
CA ALA A 601 9.88 -16.37 17.94
C ALA A 601 10.82 -15.16 17.69
N ILE A 602 10.76 -14.53 16.52
CA ILE A 602 11.54 -13.33 16.19
C ILE A 602 11.20 -12.17 17.14
N ALA A 603 9.92 -11.97 17.44
CA ALA A 603 9.49 -10.96 18.39
C ALA A 603 10.11 -11.18 19.78
N ARG A 604 10.01 -12.42 20.28
CA ARG A 604 10.51 -12.83 21.59
C ARG A 604 12.03 -12.73 21.70
N TYR A 605 12.76 -13.35 20.78
CA TYR A 605 14.22 -13.47 20.88
C TYR A 605 14.98 -12.25 20.37
N HIS A 606 14.38 -11.43 19.49
CA HIS A 606 15.11 -10.34 18.84
C HIS A 606 14.43 -8.97 18.96
N LEU A 607 13.14 -8.83 18.66
CA LEU A 607 12.51 -7.50 18.59
C LEU A 607 12.33 -6.88 19.97
N ILE A 608 11.77 -7.62 20.93
CA ILE A 608 11.49 -7.11 22.29
C ILE A 608 12.78 -6.66 22.96
N GLY A 609 13.82 -7.52 22.95
CA GLY A 609 15.13 -7.18 23.53
C GLY A 609 15.75 -5.94 22.88
N ARG A 610 15.69 -5.83 21.54
CA ARG A 610 16.20 -4.68 20.79
C ARG A 610 15.45 -3.38 21.10
N LEU A 611 14.12 -3.44 21.16
CA LEU A 611 13.28 -2.29 21.50
C LEU A 611 13.56 -1.83 22.94
N ARG A 612 13.68 -2.76 23.89
CA ARG A 612 14.03 -2.46 25.27
C ARG A 612 15.38 -1.79 25.40
N ALA A 613 16.42 -2.34 24.76
CA ALA A 613 17.75 -1.75 24.77
C ALA A 613 17.79 -0.35 24.13
N ARG A 614 17.03 -0.14 23.06
CA ARG A 614 16.98 1.15 22.34
C ARG A 614 16.26 2.25 23.12
N TYR A 615 15.23 1.88 23.88
CA TYR A 615 14.33 2.83 24.55
C TYR A 615 14.43 2.79 26.09
N ASP A 616 15.42 2.08 26.62
CA ASP A 616 15.68 1.92 28.05
C ASP A 616 14.44 1.46 28.87
N ILE A 617 13.77 0.42 28.35
CA ILE A 617 12.58 -0.16 29.00
C ILE A 617 12.99 -1.44 29.72
N ARG A 618 12.81 -1.47 31.05
CA ARG A 618 13.18 -2.64 31.85
C ARG A 618 12.08 -3.69 31.85
N GLU A 619 12.48 -4.96 31.96
CA GLU A 619 11.55 -6.08 32.14
C GLU A 619 10.68 -5.94 33.39
N SER A 620 11.24 -5.38 34.45
CA SER A 620 10.53 -5.07 35.69
C SER A 620 9.45 -3.98 35.53
N GLU A 621 9.43 -3.25 34.42
CA GLU A 621 8.49 -2.14 34.20
C GLU A 621 7.30 -2.57 33.33
N ILE A 622 7.56 -3.26 32.22
CA ILE A 622 6.52 -3.73 31.29
C ILE A 622 6.87 -5.17 30.89
N ALA A 623 5.98 -6.12 31.16
CA ALA A 623 6.22 -7.54 30.89
C ALA A 623 5.01 -8.25 30.28
N PHE A 624 5.27 -9.29 29.49
CA PHE A 624 4.26 -10.27 29.11
C PHE A 624 4.14 -11.33 30.22
N PRO A 625 2.94 -11.81 30.56
CA PRO A 625 2.78 -12.96 31.45
C PRO A 625 3.52 -14.19 30.90
N PRO A 626 4.34 -14.89 31.69
CA PRO A 626 5.20 -15.98 31.19
C PRO A 626 4.42 -17.09 30.47
N ASP A 627 3.24 -17.43 30.97
CA ASP A 627 2.42 -18.52 30.45
C ASP A 627 1.58 -18.11 29.21
N GLU A 628 1.44 -16.82 28.93
CA GLU A 628 0.61 -16.29 27.85
C GLU A 628 1.38 -15.50 26.79
N GLU A 629 2.69 -15.31 26.95
CA GLU A 629 3.51 -14.47 26.06
C GLU A 629 3.34 -14.86 24.59
N GLU A 630 3.46 -16.14 24.27
CA GLU A 630 3.35 -16.64 22.90
C GLU A 630 1.93 -16.43 22.32
N GLU A 631 0.90 -16.68 23.13
CA GLU A 631 -0.50 -16.47 22.72
C GLU A 631 -0.83 -14.99 22.48
N LEU A 632 -0.27 -14.09 23.29
CA LEU A 632 -0.43 -12.64 23.13
C LEU A 632 0.32 -12.13 21.91
N LEU A 633 1.53 -12.61 21.66
CA LEU A 633 2.29 -12.30 20.45
C LEU A 633 1.59 -12.84 19.20
N ARG A 634 1.09 -14.08 19.23
CA ARG A 634 0.31 -14.70 18.16
C ARG A 634 -0.95 -13.88 17.86
N HIS A 635 -1.62 -13.38 18.90
CA HIS A 635 -2.76 -12.47 18.77
C HIS A 635 -2.38 -11.14 18.11
N LEU A 636 -1.26 -10.52 18.49
CA LEU A 636 -0.75 -9.30 17.84
C LEU A 636 -0.42 -9.55 16.36
N VAL A 637 0.24 -10.67 16.05
CA VAL A 637 0.59 -11.02 14.67
C VAL A 637 -0.67 -11.19 13.82
N ARG A 638 -1.68 -11.94 14.28
CA ARG A 638 -2.88 -12.25 13.47
C ARG A 638 -3.90 -11.11 13.36
N GLU A 639 -4.12 -10.38 14.44
CA GLU A 639 -5.19 -9.37 14.49
C GLU A 639 -4.68 -7.95 14.24
N TYR A 640 -3.38 -7.69 14.46
CA TYR A 640 -2.82 -6.34 14.41
C TYR A 640 -1.75 -6.14 13.32
N THR A 641 -1.20 -7.19 12.70
CA THR A 641 -0.20 -7.05 11.62
C THR A 641 -0.67 -7.68 10.30
N TYR A 642 -0.30 -7.06 9.17
CA TYR A 642 -0.59 -7.56 7.82
C TYR A 642 0.64 -7.36 6.92
N GLU A 643 1.64 -8.20 7.13
CA GLU A 643 2.89 -8.14 6.39
C GLU A 643 3.52 -9.53 6.28
N ALA A 644 4.39 -9.75 5.30
CA ALA A 644 5.20 -10.97 5.21
C ALA A 644 6.36 -10.99 6.24
N GLY A 645 6.82 -9.81 6.66
CA GLY A 645 7.93 -9.62 7.59
C GLY A 645 7.51 -9.33 9.04
N VAL A 646 8.33 -8.56 9.75
CA VAL A 646 8.09 -8.16 11.16
C VAL A 646 8.20 -6.64 11.42
N ARG A 647 8.15 -5.81 10.38
CA ARG A 647 8.30 -4.35 10.48
C ARG A 647 7.10 -3.71 11.18
N ASP A 648 5.89 -4.09 10.82
CA ASP A 648 4.66 -3.69 11.52
C ASP A 648 4.60 -4.28 12.92
N LEU A 649 5.01 -5.53 13.11
CA LEU A 649 5.08 -6.13 14.44
C LEU A 649 5.99 -5.31 15.38
N GLU A 650 7.20 -4.94 14.92
CA GLU A 650 8.12 -4.07 15.67
C GLU A 650 7.48 -2.70 15.96
N ARG A 651 6.78 -2.10 14.99
CA ARG A 651 6.09 -0.82 15.15
C ARG A 651 4.98 -0.89 16.20
N ILE A 652 4.20 -1.97 16.22
CA ILE A 652 3.08 -2.18 17.13
C ILE A 652 3.59 -2.44 18.54
N LEU A 653 4.59 -3.30 18.70
CA LEU A 653 5.24 -3.54 19.99
C LEU A 653 5.82 -2.24 20.57
N ARG A 654 6.51 -1.44 19.76
CA ARG A 654 7.01 -0.12 20.16
C ARG A 654 5.88 0.82 20.61
N THR A 655 4.78 0.85 19.85
CA THR A 655 3.62 1.71 20.16
C THR A 655 2.96 1.28 21.46
N LEU A 656 2.81 -0.03 21.68
CA LEU A 656 2.26 -0.61 22.89
C LEU A 656 3.12 -0.24 24.11
N PHE A 657 4.43 -0.45 24.02
CA PHE A 657 5.37 -0.10 25.08
C PHE A 657 5.31 1.39 25.43
N PHE A 658 5.33 2.29 24.44
CA PHE A 658 5.25 3.74 24.70
C PHE A 658 3.90 4.17 25.28
N ARG A 659 2.79 3.58 24.85
CA ARG A 659 1.47 3.90 25.40
C ARG A 659 1.35 3.47 26.86
N ILE A 660 1.82 2.27 27.19
CA ILE A 660 1.87 1.77 28.57
C ILE A 660 2.79 2.64 29.42
N GLN A 661 3.99 2.95 28.93
CA GLN A 661 4.95 3.78 29.66
C GLN A 661 4.39 5.17 29.96
N ARG A 662 3.77 5.82 28.97
CA ARG A 662 3.19 7.16 29.15
C ARG A 662 1.95 7.18 30.05
N LYS A 663 1.08 6.17 29.97
CA LYS A 663 -0.23 6.19 30.65
C LYS A 663 -0.25 5.51 32.01
N GLU A 664 0.60 4.51 32.24
CA GLU A 664 0.57 3.72 33.49
C GLU A 664 1.82 3.97 34.36
N LEU A 665 2.98 4.17 33.74
CA LEU A 665 4.24 4.30 34.49
C LEU A 665 4.60 5.75 34.83
N ALA A 666 4.18 6.72 34.00
CA ALA A 666 4.48 8.14 34.22
C ALA A 666 3.89 8.69 35.52
N ASP A 667 2.70 8.22 35.91
CA ASP A 667 1.99 8.63 37.12
C ASP A 667 2.33 7.77 38.36
N GLY A 668 3.41 6.97 38.30
CA GLY A 668 3.85 6.13 39.43
C GLY A 668 3.02 4.86 39.65
N GLY A 669 2.38 4.34 38.61
CA GLY A 669 1.57 3.11 38.69
C GLY A 669 2.36 1.84 39.04
N PRO A 670 1.63 0.74 39.31
CA PRO A 670 2.20 -0.54 39.76
C PRO A 670 3.14 -1.16 38.72
N ARG A 671 4.22 -1.80 39.19
CA ARG A 671 5.27 -2.42 38.36
C ARG A 671 5.46 -3.90 38.77
N PRO A 672 5.61 -4.85 37.81
CA PRO A 672 5.54 -4.66 36.36
C PRO A 672 4.10 -4.48 35.87
N VAL A 673 3.96 -3.70 34.80
CA VAL A 673 2.71 -3.60 34.06
C VAL A 673 2.58 -4.80 33.12
N TRP A 674 1.64 -5.69 33.41
CA TRP A 674 1.39 -6.90 32.60
C TRP A 674 0.62 -6.57 31.32
N ILE A 675 1.16 -6.96 30.18
CA ILE A 675 0.48 -6.87 28.89
C ILE A 675 -0.54 -8.00 28.80
N THR A 676 -1.83 -7.64 28.69
CA THR A 676 -2.94 -8.59 28.51
C THR A 676 -3.72 -8.27 27.23
N ARG A 677 -4.59 -9.17 26.77
CA ARG A 677 -5.49 -8.92 25.62
C ARG A 677 -6.34 -7.66 25.80
N GLN A 678 -6.72 -7.33 27.03
CA GLN A 678 -7.48 -6.12 27.33
C GLN A 678 -6.64 -4.86 27.12
N LYS A 679 -5.39 -4.84 27.61
CA LYS A 679 -4.47 -3.71 27.39
C LYS A 679 -4.09 -3.53 25.94
N ILE A 680 -3.90 -4.64 25.22
CA ILE A 680 -3.70 -4.62 23.76
C ILE A 680 -4.87 -3.89 23.09
N LYS A 681 -6.13 -4.20 23.45
CA LYS A 681 -7.29 -3.51 22.89
C LYS A 681 -7.44 -2.05 23.33
N GLU A 682 -7.08 -1.74 24.57
CA GLU A 682 -7.13 -0.37 25.10
C GLU A 682 -6.08 0.53 24.43
N TYR A 683 -4.88 0.00 24.20
CA TYR A 683 -3.75 0.76 23.70
C TYR A 683 -3.44 0.55 22.23
N LEU A 684 -4.03 -0.41 21.54
CA LEU A 684 -3.87 -0.60 20.12
C LEU A 684 -5.24 -0.62 19.46
N ASN A 685 -5.40 0.19 18.43
CA ASN A 685 -6.57 0.13 17.59
C ASN A 685 -6.43 -1.09 16.67
N THR A 686 -7.48 -1.90 16.56
CA THR A 686 -7.50 -2.97 15.57
C THR A 686 -7.40 -2.33 14.18
N PRO A 687 -6.39 -2.70 13.37
CA PRO A 687 -6.28 -2.18 12.01
C PRO A 687 -7.54 -2.52 11.22
N ILE A 688 -8.12 -1.52 10.56
CA ILE A 688 -9.21 -1.72 9.62
C ILE A 688 -8.58 -2.43 8.41
N ARG A 689 -8.93 -3.70 8.20
CA ARG A 689 -8.62 -4.36 6.93
C ARG A 689 -9.30 -3.54 5.84
N PRO A 690 -8.60 -3.06 4.81
CA PRO A 690 -9.27 -2.59 3.62
C PRO A 690 -9.99 -3.80 3.03
N TRP A 691 -11.27 -3.98 3.35
CA TRP A 691 -12.10 -5.00 2.72
C TRP A 691 -12.13 -4.66 1.23
N LYS A 692 -11.38 -5.43 0.44
CA LYS A 692 -11.33 -5.28 -1.02
C LYS A 692 -12.41 -6.13 -1.70
N ILE A 693 -13.21 -6.84 -0.93
CA ILE A 693 -14.25 -7.77 -1.39
C ILE A 693 -15.62 -7.19 -1.03
N SER A 694 -16.58 -7.34 -1.94
CA SER A 694 -17.99 -6.99 -1.73
C SER A 694 -18.58 -7.66 -0.48
N ASP A 695 -19.58 -7.04 0.13
CA ASP A 695 -20.34 -7.64 1.23
C ASP A 695 -21.39 -8.67 0.77
N GLU A 696 -21.71 -8.70 -0.53
CA GLU A 696 -22.81 -9.49 -1.10
C GLU A 696 -22.34 -10.52 -2.12
N ASP A 697 -22.98 -11.69 -2.09
CA ASP A 697 -22.90 -12.71 -3.14
C ASP A 697 -23.71 -12.25 -4.37
N ARG A 698 -23.12 -12.31 -5.56
CA ARG A 698 -23.69 -11.69 -6.77
C ARG A 698 -23.63 -12.60 -7.98
N ILE A 699 -24.58 -12.39 -8.88
CA ILE A 699 -24.60 -13.04 -10.19
C ILE A 699 -23.62 -12.31 -11.10
N GLY A 700 -22.76 -13.06 -11.77
CA GLY A 700 -21.81 -12.55 -12.75
C GLY A 700 -20.60 -11.83 -12.16
N GLU A 701 -20.39 -11.85 -10.85
CA GLU A 701 -19.27 -11.15 -10.20
C GLU A 701 -18.30 -12.14 -9.53
N ILE A 702 -17.01 -12.05 -9.87
CA ILE A 702 -15.95 -12.93 -9.33
C ILE A 702 -14.64 -12.17 -9.19
N LEU A 703 -13.80 -12.63 -8.26
CA LEU A 703 -12.46 -12.10 -8.06
C LEU A 703 -11.43 -12.91 -8.88
N ALA A 704 -10.74 -12.24 -9.80
CA ALA A 704 -9.57 -12.78 -10.48
C ALA A 704 -8.28 -12.37 -9.77
N LEU A 705 -7.23 -13.20 -9.88
CA LEU A 705 -5.91 -12.89 -9.35
C LEU A 705 -4.94 -12.53 -10.47
N GLY A 706 -4.32 -11.36 -10.34
CA GLY A 706 -3.28 -10.85 -11.23
C GLY A 706 -1.95 -10.67 -10.50
N VAL A 707 -0.90 -10.43 -11.29
CA VAL A 707 0.40 -9.96 -10.80
C VAL A 707 0.70 -8.66 -11.52
N ASN A 708 1.01 -7.62 -10.76
CA ASN A 708 1.60 -6.42 -11.34
C ASN A 708 3.09 -6.69 -11.52
N VAL A 709 3.51 -6.95 -12.76
CA VAL A 709 4.89 -7.32 -13.11
C VAL A 709 5.89 -6.21 -12.76
N GLU A 710 5.49 -4.93 -12.85
CA GLU A 710 6.36 -3.79 -12.54
C GLU A 710 6.64 -3.65 -11.04
N LEU A 711 5.76 -4.17 -10.19
CA LEU A 711 5.90 -4.11 -8.74
C LEU A 711 6.20 -5.48 -8.13
N GLY A 712 6.02 -6.57 -8.89
CA GLY A 712 6.00 -7.96 -8.41
C GLY A 712 4.99 -8.18 -7.28
N VAL A 713 3.86 -7.46 -7.29
CA VAL A 713 2.82 -7.53 -6.26
C VAL A 713 1.55 -8.14 -6.83
N GLY A 714 0.94 -9.04 -6.07
CA GLY A 714 -0.32 -9.66 -6.43
C GLY A 714 -1.49 -8.69 -6.31
N SER A 715 -2.44 -8.80 -7.21
CA SER A 715 -3.64 -7.97 -7.23
C SER A 715 -4.88 -8.84 -7.33
N VAL A 716 -5.96 -8.35 -6.73
CA VAL A 716 -7.30 -8.93 -6.89
C VAL A 716 -8.09 -8.00 -7.79
N ILE A 717 -8.65 -8.55 -8.86
CA ILE A 717 -9.37 -7.83 -9.90
C ILE A 717 -10.80 -8.34 -9.92
N PRO A 718 -11.77 -7.55 -9.44
CA PRO A 718 -13.18 -7.87 -9.60
C PRO A 718 -13.58 -7.81 -11.08
N ILE A 719 -14.19 -8.90 -11.56
CA ILE A 719 -14.75 -9.04 -12.90
C ILE A 719 -16.27 -9.11 -12.77
N GLN A 720 -16.97 -8.26 -13.52
CA GLN A 720 -18.42 -8.24 -13.58
C GLN A 720 -18.91 -8.60 -14.99
N ALA A 721 -19.80 -9.57 -15.10
CA ALA A 721 -20.47 -10.00 -16.31
C ALA A 721 -21.95 -9.64 -16.23
N THR A 722 -22.37 -8.67 -17.04
CA THR A 722 -23.75 -8.15 -17.04
C THR A 722 -24.45 -8.47 -18.35
N PRO A 723 -25.52 -9.29 -18.35
CA PRO A 723 -26.35 -9.51 -19.52
C PRO A 723 -27.07 -8.20 -19.92
N ILE A 724 -26.97 -7.82 -21.19
CA ILE A 724 -27.66 -6.66 -21.74
C ILE A 724 -29.05 -7.12 -22.22
N ARG A 725 -30.10 -6.58 -21.59
CA ARG A 725 -31.49 -6.86 -21.98
C ARG A 725 -32.00 -5.73 -22.87
N PHE A 726 -32.28 -6.03 -24.14
CA PHE A 726 -33.06 -5.13 -24.98
C PHE A 726 -34.55 -5.30 -24.61
N GLY A 727 -35.26 -4.19 -24.41
CA GLY A 727 -36.70 -4.21 -24.14
C GLY A 727 -37.47 -4.87 -25.29
N ALA A 728 -38.60 -5.50 -24.97
CA ALA A 728 -39.39 -6.35 -25.87
C ALA A 728 -40.06 -5.64 -27.08
N GLU A 729 -39.66 -4.42 -27.43
CA GLU A 729 -40.25 -3.62 -28.52
C GLU A 729 -39.23 -3.17 -29.58
N VAL A 730 -38.02 -3.74 -29.62
CA VAL A 730 -37.07 -3.46 -30.71
C VAL A 730 -37.17 -4.58 -31.76
N PRO A 731 -37.58 -4.30 -33.01
CA PRO A 731 -37.58 -5.28 -34.08
C PRO A 731 -36.18 -5.86 -34.26
N LEU A 732 -36.08 -7.17 -34.51
CA LEU A 732 -34.81 -7.91 -34.68
C LEU A 732 -33.96 -7.47 -35.89
N GLU A 733 -34.36 -6.41 -36.60
CA GLU A 733 -33.68 -5.89 -37.77
C GLU A 733 -32.88 -4.60 -37.41
N SER A 734 -31.77 -4.82 -36.68
CA SER A 734 -30.68 -3.88 -36.32
C SER A 734 -30.94 -2.90 -35.14
N PRO A 735 -30.06 -2.88 -34.10
CA PRO A 735 -28.59 -2.88 -34.20
C PRO A 735 -27.91 -4.00 -33.38
N ALA A 736 -27.91 -5.22 -33.91
CA ALA A 736 -26.96 -6.27 -33.48
C ALA A 736 -25.56 -6.10 -34.12
N GLY A 737 -25.37 -5.06 -34.95
CA GLY A 737 -24.25 -4.94 -35.88
C GLY A 737 -22.93 -4.35 -35.35
N TYR A 738 -22.86 -3.89 -34.10
CA TYR A 738 -21.63 -3.28 -33.54
C TYR A 738 -21.14 -3.87 -32.21
N MET A 739 -21.94 -4.68 -31.52
CA MET A 739 -21.52 -5.31 -30.26
C MET A 739 -21.22 -6.78 -30.49
N SER A 740 -19.96 -7.17 -30.25
CA SER A 740 -19.59 -8.58 -30.07
C SER A 740 -20.44 -9.20 -28.94
N LEU A 741 -20.81 -10.49 -29.07
CA LEU A 741 -21.59 -11.27 -28.08
C LEU A 741 -21.09 -11.08 -26.64
N VAL A 742 -19.78 -10.85 -26.50
CA VAL A 742 -19.16 -10.32 -25.30
C VAL A 742 -18.54 -8.97 -25.64
N HIS A 743 -18.85 -7.92 -24.91
CA HIS A 743 -18.16 -6.63 -24.93
C HIS A 743 -17.35 -6.47 -23.64
N ALA A 744 -16.22 -5.77 -23.64
CA ALA A 744 -15.37 -5.66 -22.45
C ALA A 744 -14.80 -4.26 -22.22
N THR A 745 -14.74 -3.80 -20.97
CA THR A 745 -14.13 -2.51 -20.57
C THR A 745 -13.27 -2.65 -19.32
N GLY A 746 -12.32 -1.71 -19.12
CA GLY A 746 -11.46 -1.67 -17.92
C GLY A 746 -9.96 -1.73 -18.19
N ASN A 747 -9.48 -1.06 -19.26
CA ASN A 747 -8.08 -0.99 -19.68
C ASN A 747 -7.45 -2.37 -19.97
N ILE A 748 -8.20 -3.20 -20.71
CA ILE A 748 -7.74 -4.52 -21.17
C ILE A 748 -6.90 -4.40 -22.45
N GLN A 749 -5.89 -5.27 -22.58
CA GLN A 749 -5.04 -5.35 -23.77
C GLN A 749 -5.35 -6.59 -24.61
N LYS A 750 -4.53 -6.85 -25.63
CA LYS A 750 -4.79 -7.82 -26.70
C LYS A 750 -4.92 -9.26 -26.18
N VAL A 751 -4.08 -9.70 -25.24
CA VAL A 751 -4.11 -11.09 -24.74
C VAL A 751 -5.36 -11.34 -23.91
N MET A 752 -5.78 -10.33 -23.13
CA MET A 752 -7.01 -10.39 -22.35
C MET A 752 -8.27 -10.35 -23.25
N ASP A 753 -8.24 -9.60 -24.35
CA ASP A 753 -9.31 -9.57 -25.37
C ASP A 753 -9.47 -10.92 -26.09
N GLU A 754 -8.38 -11.67 -26.27
CA GLU A 754 -8.44 -13.05 -26.78
C GLU A 754 -8.97 -14.02 -25.72
N SER A 755 -8.48 -13.90 -24.49
CA SER A 755 -8.88 -14.75 -23.35
C SER A 755 -10.38 -14.73 -23.08
N ARG A 756 -11.03 -13.56 -23.16
CA ARG A 756 -12.50 -13.47 -22.99
C ARG A 756 -13.27 -14.19 -24.10
N LYS A 757 -12.75 -14.24 -25.34
CA LYS A 757 -13.39 -14.93 -26.47
C LYS A 757 -13.28 -16.45 -26.27
N VAL A 758 -12.09 -16.92 -25.90
CA VAL A 758 -11.85 -18.34 -25.58
C VAL A 758 -12.72 -18.79 -24.42
N ALA A 759 -12.80 -17.98 -23.35
CA ALA A 759 -13.68 -18.25 -22.20
C ALA A 759 -15.14 -18.40 -22.62
N MET A 760 -15.65 -17.51 -23.48
CA MET A 760 -17.02 -17.63 -24.00
C MET A 760 -17.22 -18.93 -24.80
N THR A 761 -16.30 -19.27 -25.71
CA THR A 761 -16.35 -20.54 -26.44
C THR A 761 -16.35 -21.75 -25.50
N GLY A 762 -15.49 -21.75 -24.48
CA GLY A 762 -15.42 -22.82 -23.48
C GLY A 762 -16.70 -22.95 -22.65
N ILE A 763 -17.31 -21.84 -22.24
CA ILE A 763 -18.60 -21.85 -21.51
C ILE A 763 -19.73 -22.38 -22.38
N LEU A 764 -19.80 -21.96 -23.65
CA LEU A 764 -20.81 -22.49 -24.59
C LEU A 764 -20.64 -23.99 -24.82
N GLN A 765 -19.40 -24.47 -24.92
CA GLN A 765 -19.10 -25.90 -25.02
C GLN A 765 -19.53 -26.67 -23.77
N CYS A 766 -19.50 -26.04 -22.60
CA CYS A 766 -19.87 -26.63 -21.31
C CYS A 766 -21.31 -26.33 -20.86
N ALA A 767 -22.15 -25.74 -21.71
CA ALA A 767 -23.44 -25.18 -21.32
C ALA A 767 -24.37 -26.18 -20.63
N GLU A 768 -24.44 -27.42 -21.12
CA GLU A 768 -25.27 -28.48 -20.54
C GLU A 768 -24.81 -28.85 -19.12
N ALA A 769 -23.50 -29.07 -18.93
CA ALA A 769 -22.92 -29.41 -17.63
C ALA A 769 -23.04 -28.26 -16.61
N LEU A 770 -23.03 -27.02 -17.08
CA LEU A 770 -23.21 -25.81 -16.26
C LEU A 770 -24.67 -25.42 -16.05
N GLN A 771 -25.63 -26.20 -16.57
CA GLN A 771 -27.06 -25.94 -16.49
C GLN A 771 -27.47 -24.56 -17.06
N ILE A 772 -26.85 -24.15 -18.16
CA ILE A 772 -27.13 -22.90 -18.85
C ILE A 772 -28.31 -23.10 -19.82
N ASP A 773 -29.35 -22.29 -19.68
CA ASP A 773 -30.49 -22.29 -20.60
C ASP A 773 -30.07 -21.75 -21.99
N ALA A 774 -30.39 -22.49 -23.04
CA ALA A 774 -30.13 -22.12 -24.43
C ALA A 774 -30.70 -20.74 -24.80
N ARG A 775 -31.77 -20.28 -24.14
CA ARG A 775 -32.38 -18.94 -24.36
C ARG A 775 -31.48 -17.79 -23.91
N HIS A 776 -30.57 -18.03 -22.96
CA HIS A 776 -29.68 -16.99 -22.45
C HIS A 776 -28.37 -16.87 -23.25
N VAL A 777 -28.05 -17.87 -24.07
CA VAL A 777 -26.83 -17.93 -24.89
C VAL A 777 -26.77 -16.82 -25.95
N SER A 778 -27.92 -16.33 -26.42
CA SER A 778 -28.00 -15.29 -27.45
C SER A 778 -27.98 -13.85 -26.90
N ALA A 779 -27.99 -13.67 -25.58
CA ALA A 779 -27.97 -12.33 -24.98
C ALA A 779 -26.54 -11.76 -25.01
N PRO A 780 -26.33 -10.50 -25.45
CA PRO A 780 -25.01 -9.88 -25.36
C PRO A 780 -24.64 -9.64 -23.89
N ILE A 781 -23.39 -9.90 -23.54
CA ILE A 781 -22.86 -9.72 -22.17
C ILE A 781 -21.78 -8.65 -22.17
N HIS A 782 -21.85 -7.74 -21.20
CA HIS A 782 -20.80 -6.77 -20.93
C HIS A 782 -19.90 -7.26 -19.78
N LEU A 783 -18.61 -7.44 -20.05
CA LEU A 783 -17.57 -7.71 -19.07
C LEU A 783 -16.93 -6.40 -18.61
N HIS A 784 -16.91 -6.13 -17.32
CA HIS A 784 -16.23 -4.99 -16.74
C HIS A 784 -15.14 -5.44 -15.76
N PHE A 785 -13.91 -4.97 -15.97
CA PHE A 785 -12.76 -5.22 -15.12
C PHE A 785 -12.49 -4.00 -14.24
N MET A 786 -12.86 -4.06 -12.96
CA MET A 786 -12.75 -2.93 -12.04
C MET A 786 -11.28 -2.52 -11.77
N GLY A 787 -11.04 -1.25 -11.40
CA GLY A 787 -9.70 -0.70 -11.12
C GLY A 787 -9.05 0.04 -12.30
N GLY A 788 -9.70 1.11 -12.78
CA GLY A 788 -9.57 1.68 -14.13
C GLY A 788 -8.25 2.36 -14.57
N SER A 789 -7.19 2.39 -13.76
CA SER A 789 -5.92 3.04 -14.14
C SER A 789 -4.77 2.07 -14.44
N THR A 790 -4.88 0.79 -14.06
CA THR A 790 -3.83 -0.22 -14.30
C THR A 790 -4.13 -1.02 -15.55
N GLN A 791 -3.13 -1.21 -16.41
CA GLN A 791 -3.26 -2.06 -17.60
C GLN A 791 -3.45 -3.51 -17.17
N LYS A 792 -4.40 -4.20 -17.81
CA LYS A 792 -4.71 -5.61 -17.53
C LYS A 792 -4.40 -6.44 -18.77
N ASP A 793 -3.29 -7.15 -18.74
CA ASP A 793 -2.87 -8.05 -19.81
C ASP A 793 -2.36 -9.37 -19.23
N GLY A 794 -2.73 -10.47 -19.88
CA GLY A 794 -2.35 -11.82 -19.50
C GLY A 794 -3.52 -12.81 -19.43
N PRO A 795 -3.32 -14.07 -19.84
CA PRO A 795 -4.39 -15.06 -19.95
C PRO A 795 -4.84 -15.67 -18.62
N SER A 796 -4.12 -15.40 -17.53
CA SER A 796 -4.30 -16.05 -16.22
C SER A 796 -5.64 -15.75 -15.49
N ALA A 797 -6.45 -14.87 -16.05
CA ALA A 797 -7.82 -14.57 -15.58
C ALA A 797 -8.90 -15.28 -16.40
N GLY A 798 -8.53 -16.09 -17.41
CA GLY A 798 -9.46 -16.78 -18.30
C GLY A 798 -10.51 -17.64 -17.57
N GLY A 799 -10.08 -18.42 -16.57
CA GLY A 799 -11.00 -19.21 -15.75
C GLY A 799 -11.97 -18.35 -14.93
N ALA A 800 -11.51 -17.23 -14.38
CA ALA A 800 -12.37 -16.30 -13.66
C ALA A 800 -13.40 -15.63 -14.59
N ILE A 801 -12.98 -15.20 -15.79
CA ILE A 801 -13.90 -14.68 -16.81
C ILE A 801 -14.97 -15.74 -17.14
N ALA A 802 -14.56 -17.00 -17.30
CA ALA A 802 -15.46 -18.10 -17.61
C ALA A 802 -16.49 -18.31 -16.49
N LEU A 803 -16.10 -18.28 -15.21
CA LEU A 803 -17.03 -18.34 -14.09
C LEU A 803 -18.01 -17.16 -14.07
N ALA A 804 -17.54 -15.94 -14.32
CA ALA A 804 -18.41 -14.75 -14.39
C ALA A 804 -19.48 -14.93 -15.49
N LEU A 805 -19.06 -15.38 -16.68
CA LEU A 805 -19.96 -15.66 -17.80
C LEU A 805 -20.95 -16.79 -17.47
N ALA A 806 -20.46 -17.91 -16.92
CA ALA A 806 -21.29 -19.04 -16.54
C ALA A 806 -22.34 -18.65 -15.49
N SER A 807 -21.96 -17.83 -14.51
CA SER A 807 -22.89 -17.30 -13.51
C SER A 807 -23.93 -16.37 -14.12
N ALA A 808 -23.52 -15.42 -14.98
CA ALA A 808 -24.42 -14.50 -15.66
C ALA A 808 -25.45 -15.22 -16.55
N LEU A 809 -25.04 -16.32 -17.20
CA LEU A 809 -25.88 -17.12 -18.10
C LEU A 809 -26.79 -18.12 -17.37
N SER A 810 -26.29 -18.76 -16.31
CA SER A 810 -27.07 -19.70 -15.48
C SER A 810 -27.97 -19.01 -14.46
N GLY A 811 -27.69 -17.75 -14.12
CA GLY A 811 -28.38 -17.02 -13.06
C GLY A 811 -28.00 -17.46 -11.64
N LYS A 812 -26.94 -18.26 -11.49
CA LYS A 812 -26.46 -18.74 -10.19
C LYS A 812 -25.48 -17.75 -9.57
N PRO A 813 -25.65 -17.31 -8.32
CA PRO A 813 -24.72 -16.38 -7.69
C PRO A 813 -23.38 -17.04 -7.35
N ILE A 814 -22.30 -16.26 -7.46
CA ILE A 814 -20.96 -16.67 -7.07
C ILE A 814 -20.70 -16.22 -5.63
N ARG A 815 -20.05 -17.09 -4.86
CA ARG A 815 -19.53 -16.79 -3.53
C ARG A 815 -18.51 -15.64 -3.59
N ARG A 816 -18.75 -14.56 -2.85
CA ARG A 816 -17.85 -13.39 -2.78
C ARG A 816 -16.45 -13.72 -2.23
N ASP A 817 -16.36 -14.75 -1.39
CA ASP A 817 -15.14 -15.17 -0.69
C ASP A 817 -14.23 -16.09 -1.52
N VAL A 818 -14.53 -16.25 -2.82
CA VAL A 818 -13.78 -17.08 -3.77
C VAL A 818 -13.00 -16.20 -4.75
N ALA A 819 -11.71 -16.48 -4.90
CA ALA A 819 -10.89 -15.95 -5.98
C ALA A 819 -10.37 -17.06 -6.89
N MET A 820 -10.12 -16.76 -8.16
CA MET A 820 -9.64 -17.73 -9.14
C MET A 820 -8.48 -17.20 -9.98
N THR A 821 -7.56 -18.11 -10.33
CA THR A 821 -6.58 -17.92 -11.40
C THR A 821 -6.48 -19.18 -12.25
N GLY A 822 -6.16 -19.02 -13.52
CA GLY A 822 -6.06 -20.11 -14.48
C GLY A 822 -6.33 -19.62 -15.89
N GLU A 823 -5.54 -20.10 -16.84
CA GLU A 823 -5.87 -19.95 -18.26
C GLU A 823 -6.98 -20.93 -18.61
N ILE A 824 -7.80 -20.60 -19.61
CA ILE A 824 -8.89 -21.46 -20.08
C ILE A 824 -8.72 -21.76 -21.57
N ASP A 825 -8.98 -23.00 -21.96
CA ASP A 825 -9.06 -23.39 -23.37
C ASP A 825 -10.49 -23.41 -23.91
N THR A 826 -10.66 -23.65 -25.22
CA THR A 826 -11.98 -23.69 -25.87
C THR A 826 -12.86 -24.87 -25.45
N HIS A 827 -12.31 -25.84 -24.71
CA HIS A 827 -13.06 -26.99 -24.18
C HIS A 827 -13.42 -26.82 -22.70
N GLY A 828 -13.04 -25.70 -22.07
CA GLY A 828 -13.30 -25.44 -20.66
C GLY A 828 -12.26 -25.99 -19.69
N ARG A 829 -11.11 -26.48 -20.18
CA ARG A 829 -10.02 -26.95 -19.31
C ARG A 829 -9.25 -25.76 -18.74
N ILE A 830 -8.78 -25.91 -17.50
CA ILE A 830 -8.03 -24.90 -16.77
C ILE A 830 -6.56 -25.29 -16.72
N THR A 831 -5.67 -24.43 -17.23
CA THR A 831 -4.23 -24.70 -17.37
C THR A 831 -3.37 -23.80 -16.49
N ALA A 832 -2.12 -24.23 -16.27
CA ALA A 832 -1.20 -23.63 -15.31
C ALA A 832 -0.93 -22.14 -15.56
N VAL A 833 -0.63 -21.42 -14.48
CA VAL A 833 -0.25 -19.99 -14.50
C VAL A 833 0.98 -19.73 -13.64
N GLY A 834 1.75 -18.69 -13.97
CA GLY A 834 2.86 -18.23 -13.14
C GLY A 834 2.42 -17.45 -11.89
N GLY A 835 3.36 -17.24 -10.97
CA GLY A 835 3.19 -16.34 -9.82
C GLY A 835 2.21 -16.82 -8.74
N ILE A 836 2.02 -18.14 -8.58
CA ILE A 836 1.02 -18.70 -7.66
C ILE A 836 1.22 -18.24 -6.22
N ALA A 837 2.45 -18.16 -5.72
CA ALA A 837 2.74 -17.71 -4.36
C ALA A 837 2.12 -16.33 -4.08
N ILE A 838 2.43 -15.38 -4.95
CA ILE A 838 2.01 -13.97 -4.85
C ILE A 838 0.49 -13.84 -5.04
N LYS A 839 -0.11 -14.66 -5.91
CA LYS A 839 -1.57 -14.69 -6.13
C LYS A 839 -2.33 -15.23 -4.92
N LEU A 840 -1.86 -16.32 -4.31
CA LEU A 840 -2.45 -16.89 -3.10
C LEU A 840 -2.35 -15.90 -1.92
N GLU A 841 -1.23 -15.19 -1.81
CA GLU A 841 -1.07 -14.11 -0.84
C GLU A 841 -2.07 -12.98 -1.09
N ALA A 842 -2.20 -12.51 -2.33
CA ALA A 842 -3.17 -11.46 -2.66
C ALA A 842 -4.62 -11.87 -2.36
N ALA A 843 -4.97 -13.14 -2.59
CA ALA A 843 -6.27 -13.68 -2.23
C ALA A 843 -6.51 -13.64 -0.71
N ALA A 844 -5.54 -14.13 0.08
CA ALA A 844 -5.62 -14.12 1.54
C ALA A 844 -5.70 -12.68 2.09
N ASP A 845 -4.89 -11.76 1.55
CA ASP A 845 -4.85 -10.35 1.95
C ASP A 845 -6.14 -9.60 1.58
N ALA A 846 -6.80 -9.96 0.47
CA ALA A 846 -8.11 -9.43 0.11
C ALA A 846 -9.22 -9.91 1.06
N GLY A 847 -8.98 -10.99 1.80
CA GLY A 847 -9.96 -11.62 2.69
C GLY A 847 -10.74 -12.77 2.05
N CYS A 848 -10.25 -13.33 0.95
CA CYS A 848 -10.82 -14.55 0.37
C CYS A 848 -10.59 -15.72 1.33
N THR A 849 -11.57 -16.60 1.46
CA THR A 849 -11.45 -17.84 2.25
C THR A 849 -11.04 -19.01 1.36
N THR A 850 -11.34 -18.92 0.06
CA THR A 850 -11.13 -19.99 -0.92
C THR A 850 -10.46 -19.43 -2.17
N CYS A 851 -9.46 -20.13 -2.69
CA CYS A 851 -8.83 -19.84 -3.97
C CYS A 851 -8.84 -21.07 -4.88
N ILE A 852 -9.32 -20.89 -6.11
CA ILE A 852 -9.34 -21.93 -7.14
C ILE A 852 -8.10 -21.75 -8.01
N VAL A 853 -7.33 -22.83 -8.15
CA VAL A 853 -6.08 -22.86 -8.93
C VAL A 853 -6.08 -24.03 -9.93
N PRO A 854 -5.26 -23.98 -10.99
CA PRO A 854 -5.11 -25.11 -11.90
C PRO A 854 -4.42 -26.29 -11.20
N LYS A 855 -4.88 -27.52 -11.42
CA LYS A 855 -4.24 -28.73 -10.87
C LYS A 855 -2.78 -28.88 -11.29
N GLN A 856 -2.45 -28.43 -12.50
CA GLN A 856 -1.08 -28.41 -13.00
C GLN A 856 -0.15 -27.56 -12.12
N ASN A 857 -0.65 -26.53 -11.43
CA ASN A 857 0.16 -25.73 -10.50
C ASN A 857 0.47 -26.45 -9.19
N LEU A 858 -0.02 -27.67 -8.95
CA LEU A 858 0.43 -28.46 -7.79
C LEU A 858 1.90 -28.85 -7.92
N ARG A 859 2.42 -29.06 -9.14
CA ARG A 859 3.79 -29.54 -9.42
C ARG A 859 4.50 -28.68 -10.47
N GLY A 860 5.83 -28.61 -10.45
CA GLY A 860 6.63 -27.84 -11.44
C GLY A 860 7.41 -26.66 -10.85
N GLU A 861 7.91 -25.77 -11.72
CA GLU A 861 8.81 -24.69 -11.29
C GLU A 861 8.13 -23.54 -10.52
N ASP A 862 6.92 -23.17 -10.91
CA ASP A 862 6.06 -22.17 -10.25
C ASP A 862 4.90 -22.83 -9.50
N SER A 863 5.21 -23.89 -8.76
CA SER A 863 4.22 -24.77 -8.15
C SER A 863 4.00 -24.58 -6.66
N ILE A 864 2.85 -25.08 -6.20
CA ILE A 864 2.48 -25.13 -4.79
C ILE A 864 3.52 -25.95 -3.98
N GLU A 865 4.11 -26.99 -4.56
CA GLU A 865 5.20 -27.77 -3.96
C GLU A 865 6.48 -26.98 -3.69
N ARG A 866 6.70 -25.83 -4.34
CA ARG A 866 7.87 -24.96 -4.11
C ARG A 866 7.58 -23.76 -3.22
N LEU A 867 6.32 -23.58 -2.78
CA LEU A 867 5.99 -22.50 -1.85
C LEU A 867 6.82 -22.58 -0.56
N PRO A 868 7.09 -21.43 0.07
CA PRO A 868 7.71 -21.40 1.38
C PRO A 868 6.98 -22.31 2.36
N GLN A 869 7.72 -23.03 3.20
CA GLN A 869 7.12 -23.99 4.12
C GLN A 869 6.10 -23.31 5.06
N ALA A 870 6.41 -22.09 5.49
CA ALA A 870 5.50 -21.21 6.24
C ALA A 870 4.15 -21.04 5.54
N LEU A 871 4.13 -20.73 4.24
CA LEU A 871 2.89 -20.60 3.47
C LEU A 871 2.15 -21.91 3.38
N LYS A 872 2.84 -23.00 3.03
CA LYS A 872 2.19 -24.31 2.91
C LYS A 872 1.52 -24.75 4.20
N THR A 873 2.14 -24.47 5.35
CA THR A 873 1.54 -24.82 6.64
C THR A 873 0.29 -24.00 6.95
N GLU A 874 0.15 -22.82 6.36
CA GLU A 874 -1.00 -21.92 6.52
C GLU A 874 -2.07 -22.12 5.42
N LEU A 875 -1.85 -23.01 4.45
CA LEU A 875 -2.84 -23.33 3.41
C LEU A 875 -3.46 -24.71 3.63
N GLN A 876 -4.76 -24.83 3.40
CA GLN A 876 -5.39 -26.14 3.19
C GLN A 876 -5.43 -26.40 1.69
N ILE A 877 -4.54 -27.25 1.19
CA ILE A 877 -4.44 -27.55 -0.25
C ILE A 877 -5.19 -28.86 -0.51
N LEU A 878 -6.17 -28.80 -1.41
CA LEU A 878 -7.00 -29.93 -1.80
C LEU A 878 -7.06 -30.00 -3.33
N THR A 879 -6.98 -31.19 -3.89
CA THR A 879 -7.49 -31.44 -5.24
C THR A 879 -9.01 -31.40 -5.23
N TYR A 880 -9.64 -31.12 -6.38
CA TYR A 880 -11.10 -31.19 -6.49
C TYR A 880 -11.67 -32.54 -6.01
N ASP A 881 -11.00 -33.65 -6.35
CA ASP A 881 -11.43 -34.99 -5.96
C ASP A 881 -11.40 -35.19 -4.43
N GLU A 882 -10.41 -34.63 -3.74
CA GLU A 882 -10.31 -34.63 -2.28
C GLU A 882 -11.32 -33.66 -1.64
N TRP A 883 -11.56 -32.52 -2.27
CA TRP A 883 -12.51 -31.51 -1.80
C TRP A 883 -13.97 -32.00 -1.89
N ALA A 884 -14.31 -32.74 -2.95
CA ALA A 884 -15.65 -33.23 -3.21
C ALA A 884 -16.12 -34.35 -2.24
N VAL A 885 -15.19 -34.95 -1.50
CA VAL A 885 -15.46 -36.01 -0.50
C VAL A 885 -15.18 -35.50 0.92
N PRO A 886 -15.67 -36.18 1.97
CA PRO A 886 -15.32 -35.83 3.35
C PRO A 886 -13.79 -35.86 3.57
N HIS A 887 -13.24 -34.73 4.02
CA HIS A 887 -11.82 -34.52 4.27
C HIS A 887 -11.59 -33.84 5.62
N THR A 888 -10.32 -33.69 6.01
CA THR A 888 -9.94 -33.01 7.26
C THR A 888 -10.46 -31.57 7.25
N PRO A 889 -11.26 -31.14 8.24
CA PRO A 889 -11.84 -29.80 8.28
C PRO A 889 -10.81 -28.68 8.23
N PHE A 890 -11.23 -27.53 7.71
CA PHE A 890 -10.44 -26.31 7.75
C PHE A 890 -10.11 -25.90 9.20
N ASP A 891 -8.82 -25.83 9.55
CA ASP A 891 -8.35 -25.35 10.85
C ASP A 891 -8.24 -23.82 10.87
N TYR A 892 -9.21 -23.15 11.48
CA TYR A 892 -9.25 -21.68 11.59
C TYR A 892 -8.11 -21.07 12.42
N HIS A 893 -7.36 -21.86 13.19
CA HIS A 893 -6.16 -21.37 13.88
C HIS A 893 -4.93 -21.48 13.02
N ARG A 894 -4.90 -22.37 12.04
CA ARG A 894 -3.70 -22.64 11.26
C ARG A 894 -3.82 -22.09 9.85
N HIS A 895 -4.97 -22.30 9.22
CA HIS A 895 -5.18 -22.00 7.82
C HIS A 895 -5.70 -20.59 7.62
N ILE A 896 -5.15 -19.91 6.61
CA ILE A 896 -5.57 -18.57 6.17
C ILE A 896 -6.39 -18.63 4.87
N LEU A 897 -6.25 -19.69 4.08
CA LEU A 897 -6.88 -19.84 2.76
C LEU A 897 -7.00 -21.33 2.39
N GLN A 898 -8.18 -21.73 1.91
CA GLN A 898 -8.40 -23.03 1.28
C GLN A 898 -8.04 -22.92 -0.21
N VAL A 899 -7.19 -23.80 -0.70
CA VAL A 899 -6.77 -23.85 -2.11
C VAL A 899 -7.34 -25.11 -2.75
N VAL A 900 -8.23 -24.94 -3.72
CA VAL A 900 -8.85 -26.06 -4.44
C VAL A 900 -8.30 -26.12 -5.86
N ALA A 901 -7.65 -27.22 -6.18
CA ALA A 901 -6.98 -27.43 -7.45
C ALA A 901 -7.91 -28.16 -8.44
N VAL A 902 -8.23 -27.49 -9.56
CA VAL A 902 -9.21 -27.94 -10.56
C VAL A 902 -8.56 -28.14 -11.94
N ASP A 903 -9.13 -29.04 -12.74
CA ASP A 903 -8.75 -29.28 -14.14
C ASP A 903 -9.70 -28.60 -15.13
N HIS A 904 -10.90 -28.22 -14.68
CA HIS A 904 -12.01 -27.85 -15.56
C HIS A 904 -12.91 -26.77 -14.96
N VAL A 905 -13.51 -25.93 -15.81
CA VAL A 905 -14.39 -24.83 -15.39
C VAL A 905 -15.66 -25.32 -14.67
N VAL A 906 -16.15 -26.51 -15.00
CA VAL A 906 -17.31 -27.13 -14.32
C VAL A 906 -16.99 -27.43 -12.84
N GLN A 907 -15.81 -27.98 -12.57
CA GLN A 907 -15.33 -28.20 -11.20
C GLN A 907 -15.16 -26.86 -10.45
N ALA A 908 -14.61 -25.85 -11.14
CA ALA A 908 -14.48 -24.51 -10.58
C ALA A 908 -15.85 -23.91 -10.22
N ALA A 909 -16.87 -24.13 -11.06
CA ALA A 909 -18.23 -23.66 -10.82
C ALA A 909 -18.86 -24.32 -9.60
N GLU A 910 -18.68 -25.63 -9.37
CA GLU A 910 -19.20 -26.30 -8.18
C GLU A 910 -18.60 -25.79 -6.86
N VAL A 911 -17.32 -25.40 -6.89
CA VAL A 911 -16.64 -24.81 -5.74
C VAL A 911 -17.12 -23.37 -5.48
N ALA A 912 -17.38 -22.61 -6.55
CA ALA A 912 -17.64 -21.18 -6.50
C ALA A 912 -19.14 -20.81 -6.40
N PHE A 913 -20.03 -21.59 -7.01
CA PHE A 913 -21.44 -21.24 -7.14
C PHE A 913 -22.23 -21.60 -5.87
N ILE A 914 -23.27 -20.80 -5.64
CA ILE A 914 -24.25 -21.04 -4.60
C ILE A 914 -25.46 -21.70 -5.25
N GLU A 915 -25.66 -22.98 -4.94
CA GLU A 915 -26.85 -23.71 -5.36
C GLU A 915 -28.01 -23.42 -4.38
N LYS A 916 -29.18 -23.10 -4.94
CA LYS A 916 -30.36 -22.82 -4.13
C LYS A 916 -30.80 -24.06 -3.34
N ASP A 917 -30.69 -25.23 -3.95
CA ASP A 917 -31.05 -26.51 -3.34
C ASP A 917 -30.15 -26.83 -2.14
N ASP A 918 -28.87 -26.46 -2.17
CA ASP A 918 -27.97 -26.57 -1.03
C ASP A 918 -28.48 -25.71 0.15
N LEU A 919 -28.83 -24.46 -0.11
CA LEU A 919 -29.30 -23.53 0.93
C LEU A 919 -30.64 -23.97 1.55
N ASP A 920 -31.56 -24.43 0.72
CA ASP A 920 -32.86 -24.92 1.17
C ASP A 920 -32.71 -26.28 1.91
N GLY A 921 -31.79 -27.14 1.47
CA GLY A 921 -31.41 -28.36 2.17
C GLY A 921 -30.83 -28.10 3.57
N ILE A 922 -29.92 -27.12 3.70
CA ILE A 922 -29.34 -26.72 4.99
C ILE A 922 -30.42 -26.17 5.93
N ALA A 923 -31.36 -25.38 5.42
CA ALA A 923 -32.46 -24.84 6.24
C ALA A 923 -33.36 -25.95 6.83
N GLN A 924 -33.45 -27.10 6.15
CA GLN A 924 -34.30 -28.22 6.54
C GLN A 924 -33.55 -29.36 7.23
N CYS A 925 -32.21 -29.39 7.17
CA CYS A 925 -31.42 -30.54 7.63
C CYS A 925 -31.57 -30.82 9.15
N LEU A 926 -31.95 -29.82 9.93
CA LEU A 926 -32.18 -29.94 11.37
C LEU A 926 -33.61 -30.38 11.73
N LEU A 927 -34.55 -30.41 10.78
CA LEU A 927 -35.94 -30.79 11.06
C LEU A 927 -36.12 -32.21 11.64
N PRO A 928 -35.39 -33.25 11.16
CA PRO A 928 -35.46 -34.58 11.77
C PRO A 928 -34.99 -34.58 13.23
N ASP A 929 -33.97 -33.77 13.56
CA ASP A 929 -33.54 -33.57 14.94
C ASP A 929 -34.63 -32.86 15.75
N ALA A 930 -35.24 -31.79 15.23
CA ALA A 930 -36.34 -31.08 15.90
C ALA A 930 -37.51 -32.03 16.23
N GLN A 931 -37.94 -32.87 15.27
CA GLN A 931 -39.01 -33.84 15.48
C GLN A 931 -38.65 -34.88 16.55
N ARG A 932 -37.40 -35.35 16.56
CA ARG A 932 -36.89 -36.26 17.58
C ARG A 932 -36.87 -35.59 18.95
N VAL A 933 -36.34 -34.37 19.05
CA VAL A 933 -36.29 -33.60 20.30
C VAL A 933 -37.71 -33.38 20.84
N ARG A 934 -38.65 -33.01 19.96
CA ARG A 934 -40.07 -32.91 20.30
C ARG A 934 -40.59 -34.21 20.87
N SER A 935 -40.40 -35.34 20.18
CA SER A 935 -40.94 -36.63 20.62
C SER A 935 -40.46 -37.08 22.01
N VAL A 936 -39.24 -36.68 22.40
CA VAL A 936 -38.66 -37.00 23.72
C VAL A 936 -39.19 -36.05 24.80
N LEU A 937 -39.46 -34.79 24.46
CA LEU A 937 -39.93 -33.77 25.39
C LEU A 937 -41.47 -33.66 25.46
N ASP A 938 -42.21 -34.25 24.51
CA ASP A 938 -43.66 -34.10 24.29
C ASP A 938 -44.58 -35.32 24.59
N PRO A 939 -44.27 -36.32 25.45
CA PRO A 939 -45.30 -37.22 25.95
C PRO A 939 -45.84 -36.72 27.29
N ALA A 940 -46.97 -36.00 27.22
CA ALA A 940 -48.00 -35.92 28.26
C ALA A 940 -47.53 -35.60 29.70
N GLY A 941 -47.04 -34.37 29.93
CA GLY A 941 -47.09 -33.71 31.24
C GLY A 941 -46.18 -34.29 32.33
N LYS A 942 -45.24 -33.45 32.79
CA LYS A 942 -44.30 -33.68 33.91
C LYS A 942 -43.07 -34.54 33.57
N HIS A 943 -42.16 -33.99 32.77
CA HIS A 943 -40.75 -34.10 33.15
C HIS A 943 -40.44 -32.98 34.13
N GLY A 944 -40.62 -33.30 35.41
CA GLY A 944 -40.13 -32.51 36.53
C GLY A 944 -38.62 -32.53 36.55
N GLY A 945 -38.05 -31.38 36.20
CA GLY A 945 -36.79 -30.90 36.72
C GLY A 945 -36.94 -29.39 36.76
N LEU A 946 -37.38 -28.86 37.90
CA LEU A 946 -37.55 -27.42 38.16
C LEU A 946 -36.19 -26.72 38.09
N GLY A 947 -35.67 -26.52 36.88
CA GLY A 947 -34.37 -25.93 36.66
C GLY A 947 -34.44 -24.43 36.42
N LEU A 948 -33.42 -23.70 36.87
CA LEU A 948 -33.25 -22.28 36.61
C LEU A 948 -32.31 -22.09 35.42
N THR A 949 -32.78 -21.42 34.38
CA THR A 949 -31.96 -20.96 33.26
C THR A 949 -31.54 -19.52 33.49
N VAL A 950 -30.24 -19.29 33.66
CA VAL A 950 -29.64 -17.96 33.76
C VAL A 950 -29.13 -17.54 32.39
N LEU A 951 -29.69 -16.47 31.84
CA LEU A 951 -29.32 -15.93 30.54
C LEU A 951 -28.50 -14.65 30.71
N VAL A 952 -27.29 -14.64 30.16
CA VAL A 952 -26.39 -13.49 30.22
C VAL A 952 -26.42 -12.74 28.90
N ILE A 953 -26.87 -11.48 28.95
CA ILE A 953 -27.02 -10.61 27.77
C ILE A 953 -26.23 -9.31 27.93
N LYS A 954 -25.79 -8.75 26.80
CA LYS A 954 -25.15 -7.42 26.77
C LYS A 954 -26.06 -6.31 26.26
N ASP A 955 -27.09 -6.68 25.52
CA ASP A 955 -28.04 -5.77 24.90
C ASP A 955 -29.45 -6.37 25.03
N PRO A 956 -30.49 -5.58 25.39
CA PRO A 956 -31.87 -6.05 25.42
C PRO A 956 -32.37 -6.66 24.09
N ALA A 957 -31.76 -6.31 22.95
CA ALA A 957 -32.03 -6.90 21.63
C ALA A 957 -31.65 -8.39 21.54
N GLU A 958 -30.74 -8.86 22.39
CA GLU A 958 -30.32 -10.28 22.43
C GLU A 958 -31.42 -11.20 22.99
N LEU A 959 -32.55 -10.66 23.49
CA LEU A 959 -33.66 -11.42 24.05
C LEU A 959 -34.77 -11.72 23.02
N PRO A 960 -34.92 -13.00 22.61
CA PRO A 960 -36.01 -13.45 21.75
C PRO A 960 -37.29 -13.68 22.59
N VAL A 961 -37.94 -12.60 23.04
CA VAL A 961 -39.00 -12.64 24.06
C VAL A 961 -40.18 -13.57 23.70
N GLU A 962 -40.67 -13.54 22.47
CA GLU A 962 -41.79 -14.39 22.05
C GLU A 962 -41.40 -15.87 22.01
N ALA A 963 -40.19 -16.20 21.54
CA ALA A 963 -39.67 -17.56 21.56
C ALA A 963 -39.47 -18.08 22.99
N LEU A 964 -38.97 -17.24 23.91
CA LEU A 964 -38.81 -17.59 25.32
C LEU A 964 -40.17 -17.78 26.03
N LYS A 965 -41.16 -16.95 25.70
CA LYS A 965 -42.54 -17.08 26.19
C LYS A 965 -43.17 -18.38 25.76
N ALA A 966 -43.06 -18.72 24.47
CA ALA A 966 -43.58 -19.97 23.96
C ALA A 966 -42.83 -21.17 24.57
N THR A 967 -41.50 -21.08 24.72
CA THR A 967 -40.69 -22.08 25.44
C THR A 967 -41.16 -22.26 26.88
N ALA A 968 -41.40 -21.17 27.61
CA ALA A 968 -41.89 -21.22 28.98
C ALA A 968 -43.27 -21.89 29.10
N LEU A 969 -44.18 -21.63 28.15
CA LEU A 969 -45.49 -22.28 28.08
C LEU A 969 -45.38 -23.78 27.77
N HIS A 970 -44.45 -24.17 26.89
CA HIS A 970 -44.31 -25.55 26.43
C HIS A 970 -43.56 -26.47 27.41
N ILE A 971 -42.44 -26.02 27.98
CA ILE A 971 -41.56 -26.85 28.81
C ILE A 971 -41.42 -26.35 30.27
N GLY A 972 -42.14 -25.30 30.66
CA GLY A 972 -42.11 -24.79 32.04
C GLY A 972 -40.79 -24.09 32.42
N LEU A 973 -40.14 -23.40 31.48
CA LEU A 973 -38.88 -22.69 31.67
C LEU A 973 -38.95 -21.64 32.80
N LYS A 974 -38.09 -21.75 33.82
CA LYS A 974 -37.82 -20.66 34.77
C LYS A 974 -36.58 -19.89 34.33
N LEU A 975 -36.77 -18.61 34.02
CA LEU A 975 -35.74 -17.74 33.48
C LEU A 975 -35.27 -16.73 34.54
N ALA A 976 -33.96 -16.47 34.58
CA ALA A 976 -33.38 -15.28 35.19
C ALA A 976 -32.43 -14.62 34.19
N VAL A 977 -32.35 -13.30 34.20
CA VAL A 977 -31.52 -12.54 33.25
C VAL A 977 -30.46 -11.74 33.99
N VAL A 978 -29.25 -11.79 33.47
CA VAL A 978 -28.10 -11.05 33.97
C VAL A 978 -27.59 -10.16 32.85
N CYS A 979 -27.49 -8.86 33.10
CA CYS A 979 -27.08 -7.89 32.10
C CYS A 979 -26.24 -6.76 32.70
N ALA A 980 -25.58 -5.98 31.84
CA ALA A 980 -24.89 -4.78 32.27
C ALA A 980 -25.86 -3.78 32.91
N ALA A 981 -25.43 -3.07 33.96
CA ALA A 981 -26.28 -2.11 34.70
C ALA A 981 -27.07 -1.10 33.82
N PRO A 982 -26.50 -0.53 32.74
CA PRO A 982 -27.23 0.38 31.86
C PRO A 982 -28.41 -0.27 31.12
N CYS A 983 -28.36 -1.60 30.93
CA CYS A 983 -29.35 -2.36 30.15
C CYS A 983 -30.45 -2.97 31.03
N ALA A 984 -30.30 -2.96 32.36
CA ALA A 984 -31.18 -3.67 33.27
C ALA A 984 -32.62 -3.17 33.25
N GLU A 985 -32.82 -1.86 33.19
CA GLU A 985 -34.16 -1.26 33.19
C GLU A 985 -34.92 -1.54 31.89
N ALA A 986 -34.26 -1.33 30.75
CA ALA A 986 -34.82 -1.66 29.44
C ALA A 986 -35.15 -3.16 29.31
N THR A 987 -34.31 -4.02 29.90
CA THR A 987 -34.52 -5.46 29.94
C THR A 987 -35.75 -5.85 30.78
N ARG A 988 -35.91 -5.26 31.98
CA ARG A 988 -37.10 -5.49 32.84
C ARG A 988 -38.38 -5.12 32.13
N GLN A 989 -38.44 -3.91 31.55
CA GLN A 989 -39.62 -3.43 30.84
C GLN A 989 -40.00 -4.34 29.65
N ARG A 990 -38.99 -4.89 28.94
CA ARG A 990 -39.23 -5.79 27.80
C ARG A 990 -39.76 -7.16 28.26
N LEU A 991 -39.30 -7.67 29.40
CA LEU A 991 -39.74 -8.97 29.95
C LEU A 991 -41.09 -8.88 30.67
N GLU A 992 -41.35 -7.83 31.45
CA GLU A 992 -42.61 -7.65 32.19
C GLU A 992 -43.83 -7.62 31.27
N ARG A 993 -43.69 -7.05 30.07
CA ARG A 993 -44.77 -6.98 29.07
C ARG A 993 -45.22 -8.35 28.54
N SER A 994 -44.36 -9.38 28.56
CA SER A 994 -44.61 -10.66 27.87
C SER A 994 -44.49 -11.91 28.73
N LEU A 995 -43.56 -11.93 29.71
CA LEU A 995 -43.17 -13.09 30.53
C LEU A 995 -43.46 -12.93 32.03
N GLY A 996 -43.97 -11.76 32.46
CA GLY A 996 -44.23 -11.46 33.88
C GLY A 996 -42.96 -11.12 34.67
N SER A 997 -42.97 -11.34 35.99
CA SER A 997 -41.88 -10.96 36.90
C SER A 997 -40.68 -11.90 36.78
N VAL A 998 -39.84 -11.68 35.76
CA VAL A 998 -38.55 -12.38 35.58
C VAL A 998 -37.46 -11.65 36.39
N PRO A 999 -36.65 -12.34 37.22
CA PRO A 999 -35.54 -11.71 37.93
C PRO A 999 -34.50 -11.15 36.96
N VAL A 1000 -34.23 -9.85 37.04
CA VAL A 1000 -33.19 -9.17 36.24
C VAL A 1000 -32.16 -8.54 37.17
N LEU A 1001 -30.93 -9.09 37.14
CA LEU A 1001 -29.80 -8.57 37.89
C LEU A 1001 -28.88 -7.73 36.98
N ALA A 1002 -28.54 -6.55 37.50
CA ALA A 1002 -27.50 -5.71 36.96
C ALA A 1002 -26.14 -6.18 37.48
N MET A 1003 -25.16 -6.28 36.59
CA MET A 1003 -23.77 -6.59 36.92
C MET A 1003 -22.83 -5.57 36.26
N ASP A 1004 -21.73 -5.22 36.92
CA ASP A 1004 -20.56 -4.62 36.28
C ASP A 1004 -19.56 -5.72 35.84
N PRO A 1005 -19.48 -6.06 34.54
CA PRO A 1005 -18.63 -7.14 34.05
C PRO A 1005 -17.12 -6.91 34.26
N ASN A 1006 -16.69 -5.70 34.66
CA ASN A 1006 -15.28 -5.42 34.97
C ASN A 1006 -14.95 -5.59 36.45
N ARG A 1007 -15.95 -5.63 37.34
CA ARG A 1007 -15.76 -5.62 38.81
C ARG A 1007 -16.35 -6.83 39.50
N GLU A 1008 -17.43 -7.38 38.97
CA GLU A 1008 -18.21 -8.45 39.55
C GLU A 1008 -18.09 -9.71 38.68
N LYS A 1009 -18.12 -10.89 39.30
CA LYS A 1009 -18.06 -12.18 38.60
C LYS A 1009 -19.42 -12.85 38.63
N LEU A 1010 -19.80 -13.54 37.54
CA LEU A 1010 -21.09 -14.22 37.46
C LEU A 1010 -21.28 -15.25 38.57
N LYS A 1011 -20.19 -15.93 38.96
CA LYS A 1011 -20.21 -16.94 40.02
C LYS A 1011 -20.67 -16.42 41.39
N ASP A 1012 -20.37 -15.16 41.70
CA ASP A 1012 -20.73 -14.54 42.98
C ASP A 1012 -22.22 -14.12 43.00
N LEU A 1013 -22.82 -14.00 41.82
CA LEU A 1013 -24.23 -13.64 41.60
C LEU A 1013 -25.16 -14.84 41.46
N LEU A 1014 -24.64 -16.02 41.11
CA LEU A 1014 -25.48 -17.23 40.98
C LEU A 1014 -26.25 -17.60 42.26
N PRO A 1015 -25.68 -17.49 43.49
CA PRO A 1015 -26.41 -17.81 44.71
C PRO A 1015 -27.60 -16.88 44.99
N SER A 1016 -27.50 -15.59 44.65
CA SER A 1016 -28.59 -14.62 44.86
C SER A 1016 -29.74 -14.82 43.86
N LEU A 1017 -29.44 -15.32 42.67
CA LEU A 1017 -30.43 -15.73 41.67
C LEU A 1017 -31.20 -17.00 42.03
N ALA A 1018 -30.65 -17.82 42.93
CA ALA A 1018 -31.24 -19.08 43.38
C ALA A 1018 -32.36 -18.90 44.42
N GLN A 1019 -32.32 -17.82 45.20
CA GLN A 1019 -33.21 -17.57 46.35
C GLN A 1019 -34.72 -17.54 46.02
N PRO A 1020 -35.19 -17.06 44.85
CA PRO A 1020 -36.62 -17.04 44.53
C PRO A 1020 -37.21 -18.38 44.05
N VAL A 1021 -36.38 -19.42 43.83
CA VAL A 1021 -36.75 -20.60 43.02
C VAL A 1021 -36.96 -21.87 43.88
N GLU A 1022 -37.26 -21.71 45.17
CA GLU A 1022 -37.56 -22.85 46.05
C GLU A 1022 -38.73 -23.68 45.51
N SER A 1023 -38.45 -24.96 45.24
CA SER A 1023 -39.44 -25.97 44.90
C SER A 1023 -39.52 -26.98 46.06
N PRO A 1024 -40.73 -27.43 46.44
CA PRO A 1024 -40.92 -28.26 47.63
C PRO A 1024 -40.40 -29.72 47.53
N GLU A 1025 -39.86 -30.19 46.40
CA GLU A 1025 -39.56 -31.62 46.18
C GLU A 1025 -38.11 -31.97 45.74
N GLY A 1026 -37.15 -31.03 45.80
CA GLY A 1026 -35.72 -31.36 45.70
C GLY A 1026 -35.01 -31.03 44.36
N THR A 1027 -33.78 -30.55 44.51
CA THR A 1027 -32.71 -30.31 43.50
C THR A 1027 -33.11 -29.67 42.18
N ALA A 1028 -33.11 -28.34 42.14
CA ALA A 1028 -33.22 -27.55 40.92
C ALA A 1028 -31.93 -27.64 40.08
N GLY A 1029 -32.01 -28.05 38.81
CA GLY A 1029 -30.87 -28.02 37.89
C GLY A 1029 -30.55 -26.58 37.45
N LEU A 1030 -29.29 -26.16 37.44
CA LEU A 1030 -28.89 -24.84 36.92
C LEU A 1030 -28.38 -24.98 35.48
N ALA A 1031 -28.87 -24.13 34.58
CA ALA A 1031 -28.29 -23.93 33.27
C ALA A 1031 -27.88 -22.48 33.08
N VAL A 1032 -26.67 -22.23 32.60
CA VAL A 1032 -26.15 -20.90 32.31
C VAL A 1032 -25.90 -20.77 30.82
N VAL A 1033 -26.62 -19.85 30.18
CA VAL A 1033 -26.46 -19.50 28.77
C VAL A 1033 -25.73 -18.16 28.70
N ALA A 1034 -24.47 -18.17 28.28
CA ALA A 1034 -23.62 -16.99 28.34
C ALA A 1034 -22.54 -16.96 27.25
N PRO A 1035 -21.88 -15.82 27.02
CA PRO A 1035 -20.72 -15.74 26.13
C PRO A 1035 -19.59 -16.70 26.55
N PHE A 1036 -19.05 -17.46 25.60
CA PHE A 1036 -18.08 -18.54 25.87
C PHE A 1036 -16.86 -18.12 26.71
N PHE A 1037 -16.19 -17.04 26.32
CA PHE A 1037 -15.00 -16.56 27.06
C PHE A 1037 -15.33 -16.03 28.46
N TRP A 1038 -16.58 -15.63 28.69
CA TRP A 1038 -17.00 -15.16 30.01
C TRP A 1038 -17.15 -16.35 30.96
N LEU A 1039 -17.73 -17.46 30.47
CA LEU A 1039 -17.79 -18.74 31.19
C LEU A 1039 -16.40 -19.27 31.56
N LEU A 1040 -15.38 -19.04 30.72
CA LEU A 1040 -14.00 -19.45 31.00
C LEU A 1040 -13.31 -18.58 32.07
N GLN A 1041 -13.52 -17.26 32.05
CA GLN A 1041 -12.79 -16.32 32.91
C GLN A 1041 -13.31 -16.24 34.35
N ASP A 1042 -14.59 -16.56 34.57
CA ASP A 1042 -15.22 -16.35 35.87
C ASP A 1042 -14.86 -17.41 36.93
N GLY A 1043 -14.06 -18.42 36.58
CA GLY A 1043 -13.71 -19.55 37.45
C GLY A 1043 -14.90 -20.47 37.79
N ILE A 1044 -16.04 -20.24 37.15
CA ILE A 1044 -17.32 -20.91 37.41
C ILE A 1044 -17.27 -22.39 37.04
N LEU A 1045 -16.50 -22.75 36.02
CA LEU A 1045 -16.30 -24.14 35.57
C LEU A 1045 -15.47 -24.94 36.58
N GLU A 1046 -14.39 -24.35 37.11
CA GLU A 1046 -13.57 -24.98 38.14
C GLU A 1046 -14.37 -25.20 39.43
N GLU A 1047 -15.14 -24.19 39.84
CA GLU A 1047 -15.97 -24.23 41.04
C GLU A 1047 -17.12 -25.23 40.91
N ALA A 1048 -17.75 -25.30 39.74
CA ALA A 1048 -18.72 -26.34 39.39
C ALA A 1048 -18.11 -27.75 39.47
N SER A 1049 -16.90 -27.95 38.92
CA SER A 1049 -16.21 -29.25 38.96
C SER A 1049 -15.83 -29.70 40.37
N ARG A 1050 -15.63 -28.75 41.29
CA ARG A 1050 -15.34 -28.99 42.71
C ARG A 1050 -16.59 -29.15 43.57
N GLY A 1051 -17.79 -29.03 42.99
CA GLY A 1051 -19.06 -29.10 43.72
C GLY A 1051 -19.33 -27.89 44.63
N GLY A 1052 -18.68 -26.75 44.36
CA GLY A 1052 -18.81 -25.53 45.19
C GLY A 1052 -20.08 -24.72 44.92
N LEU A 1053 -20.83 -25.04 43.86
CA LEU A 1053 -22.09 -24.38 43.54
C LEU A 1053 -23.28 -25.09 44.22
N PRO A 1054 -24.33 -24.36 44.64
CA PRO A 1054 -25.48 -24.91 45.35
C PRO A 1054 -26.43 -25.76 44.47
N PHE A 1055 -25.97 -26.19 43.28
CA PHE A 1055 -26.77 -26.88 42.27
C PHE A 1055 -26.10 -28.19 41.85
N GLU A 1056 -26.89 -29.25 41.68
CA GLU A 1056 -26.39 -30.55 41.26
C GLU A 1056 -26.14 -30.53 39.74
N LYS A 1057 -24.87 -30.70 39.32
CA LYS A 1057 -24.40 -30.76 37.92
C LYS A 1057 -24.88 -29.57 37.04
N PRO A 1058 -24.39 -28.34 37.28
CA PRO A 1058 -24.75 -27.19 36.48
C PRO A 1058 -24.30 -27.35 35.02
N ARG A 1059 -25.13 -26.89 34.08
CA ARG A 1059 -24.88 -26.95 32.64
C ARG A 1059 -24.49 -25.58 32.11
N PHE A 1060 -23.47 -25.54 31.26
CA PHE A 1060 -22.99 -24.32 30.64
C PHE A 1060 -23.18 -24.40 29.13
N LEU A 1061 -23.84 -23.41 28.54
CA LEU A 1061 -24.11 -23.32 27.11
C LEU A 1061 -23.61 -21.98 26.56
N ALA A 1062 -22.85 -22.01 25.48
CA ALA A 1062 -22.33 -20.82 24.83
C ALA A 1062 -23.34 -20.23 23.83
N ASN A 1063 -23.55 -18.92 23.88
CA ASN A 1063 -24.47 -18.22 22.97
C ASN A 1063 -23.78 -17.41 21.86
N ASN A 1064 -22.47 -17.53 21.69
CA ASN A 1064 -21.72 -16.71 20.72
C ASN A 1064 -20.44 -17.36 20.17
N TYR A 1065 -20.29 -18.68 20.31
CA TYR A 1065 -19.07 -19.40 19.96
C TYR A 1065 -19.40 -20.78 19.40
N CYS A 1066 -18.56 -21.27 18.49
CA CYS A 1066 -18.70 -22.58 17.88
C CYS A 1066 -17.45 -23.45 18.09
N VAL A 1067 -17.60 -24.75 17.83
CA VAL A 1067 -16.55 -25.78 17.90
C VAL A 1067 -15.37 -25.44 17.00
N GLN A 1068 -15.64 -24.81 15.85
CA GLN A 1068 -14.63 -24.31 14.90
C GLN A 1068 -13.85 -23.10 15.43
N ASN A 1069 -14.01 -22.75 16.71
CA ASN A 1069 -13.34 -21.65 17.40
C ASN A 1069 -13.67 -20.24 16.86
N ALA A 1070 -14.77 -20.09 16.11
CA ALA A 1070 -15.24 -18.82 15.59
C ALA A 1070 -16.29 -18.16 16.50
N LYS A 1071 -16.33 -16.82 16.52
CA LYS A 1071 -17.33 -16.04 17.26
C LYS A 1071 -18.54 -15.75 16.38
N ILE A 1072 -19.70 -16.28 16.76
CA ILE A 1072 -20.97 -16.13 16.04
C ILE A 1072 -21.91 -15.15 16.75
N LYS A 1073 -21.54 -13.87 16.81
CA LYS A 1073 -22.28 -12.83 17.56
C LYS A 1073 -23.69 -12.52 17.03
N GLY A 1074 -23.94 -12.60 15.72
CA GLY A 1074 -25.23 -12.31 15.09
C GLY A 1074 -26.33 -13.27 15.51
N CYS A 1075 -25.98 -14.52 15.75
CA CYS A 1075 -26.91 -15.59 16.12
C CYS A 1075 -27.33 -15.58 17.59
N LYS A 1076 -26.88 -14.60 18.39
CA LYS A 1076 -27.16 -14.58 19.83
C LYS A 1076 -28.65 -14.70 20.16
N PRO A 1077 -29.59 -13.99 19.50
CA PRO A 1077 -31.02 -14.14 19.80
C PRO A 1077 -31.51 -15.58 19.58
N ILE A 1078 -31.30 -16.17 18.40
CA ILE A 1078 -31.76 -17.54 18.14
C ILE A 1078 -31.07 -18.56 19.05
N LEU A 1079 -29.78 -18.40 19.33
CA LEU A 1079 -29.03 -19.27 20.23
C LEU A 1079 -29.52 -19.16 21.66
N ASN A 1080 -29.87 -17.95 22.12
CA ASN A 1080 -30.47 -17.77 23.44
C ASN A 1080 -31.80 -18.53 23.55
N ALA A 1081 -32.64 -18.53 22.50
CA ALA A 1081 -33.87 -19.32 22.48
C ALA A 1081 -33.59 -20.83 22.47
N VAL A 1082 -32.82 -21.31 21.50
CA VAL A 1082 -32.51 -22.73 21.31
C VAL A 1082 -31.80 -23.33 22.52
N MET A 1083 -30.78 -22.65 23.04
CA MET A 1083 -30.04 -23.11 24.22
C MET A 1083 -30.90 -23.06 25.49
N SER A 1084 -31.84 -22.12 25.61
CA SER A 1084 -32.79 -22.09 26.73
C SER A 1084 -33.80 -23.24 26.65
N TYR A 1085 -34.23 -23.62 25.45
CA TYR A 1085 -35.09 -24.79 25.23
C TYR A 1085 -34.35 -26.10 25.59
N LEU A 1086 -33.08 -26.19 25.23
CA LEU A 1086 -32.22 -27.36 25.47
C LEU A 1086 -31.56 -27.38 26.87
N ALA A 1087 -31.68 -26.30 27.64
CA ALA A 1087 -31.00 -26.07 28.91
C ALA A 1087 -31.14 -27.24 29.90
N HIS A 1088 -32.34 -27.82 29.98
CA HIS A 1088 -32.67 -28.92 30.90
C HIS A 1088 -33.01 -30.24 30.19
N ALA A 1089 -32.72 -30.36 28.88
CA ALA A 1089 -32.92 -31.60 28.15
C ALA A 1089 -31.97 -32.73 28.62
N PRO A 1090 -32.32 -34.02 28.45
CA PRO A 1090 -31.43 -35.13 28.76
C PRO A 1090 -30.09 -35.02 28.02
N GLU A 1091 -28.97 -35.36 28.68
CA GLU A 1091 -27.62 -35.24 28.09
C GLU A 1091 -27.47 -36.08 26.81
N SER A 1092 -28.06 -37.27 26.78
CA SER A 1092 -28.10 -38.17 25.61
C SER A 1092 -28.80 -37.57 24.39
N LEU A 1093 -29.67 -36.56 24.59
CA LEU A 1093 -30.33 -35.85 23.51
C LEU A 1093 -29.39 -34.81 22.90
N LEU A 1094 -28.66 -34.06 23.74
CA LEU A 1094 -27.66 -33.09 23.30
C LEU A 1094 -26.49 -33.74 22.56
N GLU A 1095 -26.00 -34.88 23.06
CA GLU A 1095 -24.90 -35.65 22.42
C GLU A 1095 -25.27 -36.19 21.03
N ARG A 1096 -26.57 -36.32 20.74
CA ARG A 1096 -27.06 -36.80 19.44
C ARG A 1096 -27.46 -35.67 18.50
N SER A 1097 -27.49 -34.43 18.98
CA SER A 1097 -27.86 -33.27 18.17
C SER A 1097 -26.78 -32.98 17.13
N PRO A 1098 -27.12 -32.84 15.85
CA PRO A 1098 -26.14 -32.69 14.76
C PRO A 1098 -25.45 -31.32 14.71
N PHE A 1099 -25.86 -30.38 15.58
CA PHE A 1099 -25.34 -29.01 15.64
C PHE A 1099 -24.76 -28.65 17.01
N LEU A 1100 -24.57 -29.60 17.93
CA LEU A 1100 -24.03 -29.36 19.27
C LEU A 1100 -22.84 -30.26 19.56
N ASP A 1101 -21.80 -29.69 20.16
CA ASP A 1101 -20.67 -30.43 20.74
C ASP A 1101 -20.06 -29.64 21.91
N ARG A 1102 -19.04 -30.20 22.58
CA ARG A 1102 -18.41 -29.62 23.76
C ARG A 1102 -17.03 -29.03 23.48
N VAL A 1103 -16.85 -27.79 23.88
CA VAL A 1103 -15.52 -27.17 23.97
C VAL A 1103 -15.21 -26.86 25.43
N ARG A 1104 -14.18 -27.49 25.99
CA ARG A 1104 -13.75 -27.32 27.41
C ARG A 1104 -14.90 -27.53 28.41
N GLY A 1105 -15.79 -28.49 28.15
CA GLY A 1105 -16.93 -28.80 29.01
C GLY A 1105 -18.14 -27.86 28.87
N ILE A 1106 -18.09 -26.88 27.96
CA ILE A 1106 -19.23 -26.01 27.62
C ILE A 1106 -19.89 -26.54 26.35
N TRP A 1107 -21.23 -26.61 26.34
CA TRP A 1107 -21.99 -26.91 25.12
C TRP A 1107 -21.92 -25.73 24.14
N THR A 1108 -21.51 -26.02 22.92
CA THR A 1108 -21.28 -25.03 21.87
C THR A 1108 -21.88 -25.53 20.56
N VAL A 1109 -22.17 -24.61 19.65
CA VAL A 1109 -22.69 -24.98 18.32
C VAL A 1109 -21.57 -25.59 17.49
N ASP A 1110 -21.87 -26.72 16.86
CA ASP A 1110 -21.04 -27.29 15.80
C ASP A 1110 -21.61 -26.88 14.43
N LEU A 1111 -20.80 -26.20 13.62
CA LEU A 1111 -21.17 -25.80 12.25
C LEU A 1111 -20.93 -26.90 11.21
N CYS A 1112 -20.52 -28.12 11.59
CA CYS A 1112 -20.25 -29.22 10.64
C CYS A 1112 -21.45 -29.70 9.83
N PHE A 1113 -22.69 -29.42 10.27
CA PHE A 1113 -23.87 -29.69 9.44
C PHE A 1113 -23.98 -28.74 8.23
N ILE A 1114 -23.29 -27.60 8.26
CA ILE A 1114 -23.19 -26.67 7.13
C ILE A 1114 -21.98 -27.12 6.27
N PRO A 1115 -22.15 -27.33 4.95
CA PRO A 1115 -21.05 -27.68 4.07
C PRO A 1115 -19.87 -26.71 4.19
N GLU A 1116 -18.64 -27.23 4.10
CA GLU A 1116 -17.43 -26.45 4.37
C GLU A 1116 -17.38 -25.15 3.54
N LYS A 1117 -17.71 -25.24 2.25
CA LYS A 1117 -17.77 -24.11 1.32
C LYS A 1117 -18.64 -22.93 1.80
N TYR A 1118 -19.67 -23.18 2.62
CA TYR A 1118 -20.53 -22.12 3.13
C TYR A 1118 -20.12 -21.61 4.51
N ARG A 1119 -19.51 -22.45 5.36
CA ARG A 1119 -19.13 -22.09 6.73
C ARG A 1119 -17.77 -21.39 6.83
N LEU A 1120 -16.94 -21.43 5.78
CA LEU A 1120 -15.67 -20.69 5.74
C LEU A 1120 -15.89 -19.18 5.86
N ASP A 1121 -16.96 -18.63 5.26
CA ASP A 1121 -17.44 -17.27 5.55
C ASP A 1121 -18.33 -17.28 6.79
N ILE A 1122 -17.82 -16.77 7.91
CA ILE A 1122 -18.53 -16.72 9.19
C ILE A 1122 -19.87 -15.99 9.07
N ARG A 1123 -19.97 -14.92 8.27
CA ARG A 1123 -21.25 -14.18 8.13
C ARG A 1123 -22.30 -15.04 7.44
N ARG A 1124 -21.91 -15.74 6.38
CA ARG A 1124 -22.80 -16.69 5.67
C ARG A 1124 -23.18 -17.84 6.58
N ALA A 1125 -22.22 -18.40 7.31
CA ALA A 1125 -22.44 -19.44 8.31
C ALA A 1125 -23.49 -19.03 9.36
N GLN A 1126 -23.42 -17.78 9.84
CA GLN A 1126 -24.38 -17.22 10.79
C GLN A 1126 -25.78 -17.11 10.22
N ALA A 1127 -25.92 -16.59 9.00
CA ALA A 1127 -27.23 -16.48 8.34
C ALA A 1127 -27.89 -17.86 8.11
N LEU A 1128 -27.09 -18.85 7.70
CA LEU A 1128 -27.56 -20.22 7.51
C LEU A 1128 -27.90 -20.91 8.82
N LEU A 1129 -27.10 -20.68 9.87
CA LEU A 1129 -27.38 -21.16 11.21
C LEU A 1129 -28.69 -20.57 11.75
N ASP A 1130 -28.90 -19.26 11.60
CA ASP A 1130 -30.13 -18.59 12.03
C ASP A 1130 -31.35 -19.16 11.30
N ARG A 1131 -31.27 -19.37 9.99
CA ARG A 1131 -32.35 -19.96 9.19
C ARG A 1131 -32.65 -21.40 9.61
N ALA A 1132 -31.63 -22.24 9.77
CA ALA A 1132 -31.78 -23.65 10.14
C ALA A 1132 -32.31 -23.82 11.57
N LEU A 1133 -31.77 -23.05 12.53
CA LEU A 1133 -32.25 -23.06 13.91
C LEU A 1133 -33.63 -22.42 14.07
N GLY A 1134 -33.95 -21.41 13.26
CA GLY A 1134 -35.30 -20.84 13.20
C GLY A 1134 -36.33 -21.89 12.76
N ALA A 1135 -36.06 -22.63 11.69
CA ALA A 1135 -36.91 -23.73 11.23
C ALA A 1135 -37.00 -24.87 12.26
N TRP A 1136 -35.87 -25.19 12.91
CA TRP A 1136 -35.82 -26.16 14.02
C TRP A 1136 -36.72 -25.74 15.18
N LEU A 1137 -36.66 -24.47 15.59
CA LEU A 1137 -37.44 -23.92 16.71
C LEU A 1137 -38.93 -23.84 16.39
N GLU A 1138 -39.31 -23.39 15.19
CA GLU A 1138 -40.70 -23.31 14.74
C GLU A 1138 -41.36 -24.71 14.69
N THR A 1139 -40.58 -25.75 14.38
CA THR A 1139 -41.06 -27.15 14.39
C THR A 1139 -41.34 -27.68 15.80
N LEU A 1140 -40.58 -27.20 16.79
CA LEU A 1140 -40.76 -27.54 18.20
C LEU A 1140 -41.92 -26.75 18.81
N VAL A 1141 -41.98 -25.45 18.51
CA VAL A 1141 -42.92 -24.51 19.11
C VAL A 1141 -43.50 -23.61 18.02
N PRO A 1142 -44.67 -23.97 17.45
CA PRO A 1142 -45.30 -23.20 16.37
C PRO A 1142 -45.65 -21.76 16.82
N GLY A 1143 -45.40 -20.78 15.95
CA GLY A 1143 -45.63 -19.36 16.23
C GLY A 1143 -44.45 -18.64 16.91
N THR A 1144 -43.24 -19.21 16.85
CA THR A 1144 -42.01 -18.62 17.40
C THR A 1144 -41.16 -17.89 16.37
N VAL A 1145 -41.72 -17.59 15.20
CA VAL A 1145 -41.06 -16.87 14.10
C VAL A 1145 -40.31 -15.65 14.64
N LEU A 1146 -38.99 -15.80 14.76
CA LEU A 1146 -38.07 -14.70 15.00
C LEU A 1146 -37.89 -14.04 13.64
N SER A 1147 -38.65 -12.98 13.36
CA SER A 1147 -38.46 -12.20 12.13
C SER A 1147 -37.03 -11.69 12.07
N ALA A 1148 -36.40 -11.80 10.90
CA ALA A 1148 -35.06 -11.27 10.64
C ALA A 1148 -35.05 -9.75 10.35
N ASP A 1149 -36.12 -9.03 10.73
CA ASP A 1149 -36.24 -7.57 10.57
C ASP A 1149 -35.58 -6.80 11.73
#